data_AF-A0A6G0UXP3-F1
#
_entry.id   AF-A0A6G0UXP3-F1
#
_cell.length_a   1.000
_cell.length_b   1.000
_cell.length_c   1.000
_cell.angle_alpha   90.00
_cell.angle_beta   90.00
_cell.angle_gamma   90.00
#
_symmetry.space_group_name_H-M   'P 1'
#
loop_
_entity.id
_entity.type
_entity.pdbx_description
1 polymer ?
#
loop_
_entity_poly.entity_id
_entity_poly.type
_entity_poly.pdbx_seq_one_letter_code
_entity_poly.pdbx_strand_id
1 'polypeptide(L)'
;MSFVISKTARSKRNTLNGCESLEFITGEEAIKFPRKYHLNFTRPWMKVDFPAKLFQSSSLTYNFNWIKELKIRSLNLTLDEFMNFLDKNGCLFIPYGESVKDIFLGSVKETSPLKIEGESTCDSFKVYEICKKKFGASRCGVAPTRDFHRVTFGVQDDNDRFLQAMIDPVAVAPWNSTFDRPRTQWEFTANAVGIYDNTAGKVFLIDMTGRSVKDICDHVIALPVDPGKWKRWTGENLVKVMRYYNLNADGFYSKGGVRNFINREVRRLFDPLKFQEYYCRFVYDGIYVVPVYENPRIFSKSFSESRNPPEYKVFPECRVVAPDARAARIISIINKTLCEDYGDIWMEKILPALEELNFINIEERVFLEGEPTRASWPVLDSFEITTGTSTSEPTEEYPDNTVGLKMKFFIFLIALGSFVLSGTADKLIFIQAVWRHGDRSPTTTYPSDPIQEKDWPQGWGQLSPLGMQQHINLGNRLRKQYIENADNTYNIIPNNYKANEIYVRSTDVNRTLISAMSNMISMFPGGNGDYPSIPEWPKNADGKGWVPIPIHTIKDDIDYTLNADLDCPRKTEIWNLVKQGPEYKKMQDDNAVFFANLSVLTGAPKDNPVSPENLWIIADALFIEKQNNKTIPSWVTQQMYDQINTLNDVVDMWDNGLGLESNGDVDFSIEIPKIKGGSLLWSMIGHMQQKLYCLNNKTNPVCTFFNDLVYYAYSAHDTTIAALFSTFGFHQTNWNIEGYPHYSSCVTVELWQDSKNNPYVKVMYFPLDEPTTEITSNITGCTSPCPLDTFAQRSQPYIPDPDARTLCNTDLSISTSSATDSSLATDSSLATDSSLATESSSPTTPSGVSRIPVLSSFLTLLLIFLFKN
;
A
#
# COMPACT_ATOMS: atom_id res chain seq x y z
N MET A 1 48.83 10.56 -27.59
CA MET A 1 47.81 9.98 -28.50
C MET A 1 46.49 9.94 -27.76
N SER A 2 45.39 10.31 -28.43
CA SER A 2 44.08 10.40 -27.80
C SER A 2 43.39 9.03 -27.78
N PHE A 3 42.93 8.58 -26.62
CA PHE A 3 41.91 7.52 -26.55
C PHE A 3 40.54 8.17 -26.43
N VAL A 4 39.65 7.85 -27.36
CA VAL A 4 38.28 8.36 -27.40
C VAL A 4 37.44 7.60 -26.37
N ILE A 5 36.91 8.29 -25.38
CA ILE A 5 35.90 7.72 -24.48
C ILE A 5 34.57 7.65 -25.25
N SER A 6 34.13 6.45 -25.59
CA SER A 6 32.81 6.22 -26.18
C SER A 6 31.70 6.44 -25.15
N LYS A 7 30.64 7.17 -25.53
CA LYS A 7 29.44 7.35 -24.71
C LYS A 7 28.51 6.12 -24.74
N THR A 8 29.06 4.91 -24.60
CA THR A 8 28.31 3.64 -24.76
C THR A 8 28.87 2.49 -23.91
N ALA A 9 29.26 2.76 -22.66
CA ALA A 9 29.55 1.72 -21.67
C ALA A 9 29.37 2.21 -20.22
N ARG A 10 28.18 2.03 -19.64
CA ARG A 10 28.02 2.02 -18.17
C ARG A 10 28.40 0.62 -17.67
N SER A 11 29.70 0.38 -17.50
CA SER A 11 30.19 -0.82 -16.81
C SER A 11 29.78 -0.76 -15.34
N LYS A 12 29.08 -1.80 -14.85
CA LYS A 12 28.87 -1.98 -13.40
C LYS A 12 30.22 -1.98 -12.69
N ARG A 13 30.51 -1.01 -11.82
CA ARG A 13 31.67 -1.07 -10.91
C ARG A 13 31.22 -1.67 -9.59
N ASN A 14 31.64 -2.90 -9.33
CA ASN A 14 31.39 -3.52 -8.04
C ASN A 14 32.29 -2.88 -6.97
N THR A 15 31.69 -2.47 -5.87
CA THR A 15 32.37 -2.17 -4.61
C THR A 15 33.02 -3.43 -4.02
N LEU A 16 34.02 -3.23 -3.16
CA LEU A 16 34.83 -4.32 -2.59
C LEU A 16 34.67 -4.39 -1.07
N ASN A 17 34.67 -5.60 -0.49
CA ASN A 17 34.60 -5.80 0.96
C ASN A 17 35.94 -5.47 1.63
N GLY A 18 35.91 -4.62 2.65
CA GLY A 18 37.09 -4.19 3.41
C GLY A 18 37.58 -5.18 4.45
N CYS A 19 36.75 -6.13 4.89
CA CYS A 19 37.14 -7.18 5.82
C CYS A 19 38.16 -8.16 5.21
N GLU A 20 38.17 -8.32 3.89
CA GLU A 20 39.03 -9.25 3.15
C GLU A 20 40.47 -8.73 2.96
N SER A 21 40.67 -7.41 3.01
CA SER A 21 41.95 -6.74 2.73
C SER A 21 42.44 -5.87 3.89
N LEU A 22 42.10 -6.26 5.12
CA LEU A 22 42.30 -5.46 6.33
C LEU A 22 43.73 -5.55 6.88
N GLU A 23 44.43 -4.41 6.90
CA GLU A 23 45.76 -4.25 7.50
C GLU A 23 45.69 -3.38 8.77
N PHE A 24 46.24 -3.86 9.89
CA PHE A 24 46.35 -3.07 11.13
C PHE A 24 47.64 -2.23 11.13
N ILE A 25 47.52 -0.93 11.41
CA ILE A 25 48.64 0.01 11.39
C ILE A 25 49.22 0.22 12.80
N THR A 26 50.49 -0.15 12.95
CA THR A 26 51.29 0.15 14.14
C THR A 26 52.07 1.45 13.94
N GLY A 27 52.07 2.34 14.95
CA GLY A 27 52.81 3.60 14.95
C GLY A 27 51.97 4.84 14.61
N GLU A 28 51.58 5.59 15.64
CA GLU A 28 50.71 6.77 15.55
C GLU A 28 51.33 7.95 14.76
N GLU A 29 52.66 7.97 14.63
CA GLU A 29 53.41 9.01 13.91
C GLU A 29 53.28 8.91 12.38
N ALA A 30 52.84 7.76 11.85
CA ALA A 30 52.68 7.55 10.41
C ALA A 30 51.57 8.42 9.80
N ILE A 31 50.58 8.87 10.60
CA ILE A 31 49.45 9.66 10.12
C ILE A 31 49.61 11.14 10.47
N LYS A 32 49.97 11.92 9.44
CA LYS A 32 50.08 13.38 9.51
C LYS A 32 48.70 14.04 9.49
N PHE A 33 48.07 14.18 10.65
CA PHE A 33 46.96 15.12 10.85
C PHE A 33 47.38 16.54 10.40
N PRO A 34 46.50 17.46 9.96
CA PRO A 34 46.94 18.75 9.41
C PRO A 34 47.38 19.72 10.52
N ARG A 35 48.63 20.24 10.45
CA ARG A 35 49.25 21.08 11.50
C ARG A 35 48.36 22.21 12.04
N LYS A 36 47.56 22.85 11.18
CA LYS A 36 46.63 23.94 11.53
C LYS A 36 45.53 23.55 12.54
N TYR A 37 45.31 22.26 12.79
CA TYR A 37 44.33 21.77 13.79
C TYR A 37 44.98 21.06 14.99
N HIS A 38 46.31 20.85 14.99
CA HIS A 38 47.02 20.04 16.01
C HIS A 38 46.86 20.52 17.45
N LEU A 39 46.79 21.84 17.66
CA LEU A 39 46.86 22.45 19.00
C LEU A 39 45.50 22.53 19.70
N ASN A 40 44.40 22.49 18.93
CA ASN A 40 43.06 22.82 19.42
C ASN A 40 42.09 21.62 19.40
N PHE A 41 42.47 20.51 18.75
CA PHE A 41 41.58 19.36 18.54
C PHE A 41 42.30 18.05 18.85
N THR A 42 41.65 17.22 19.67
CA THR A 42 42.04 15.84 19.91
C THR A 42 42.12 15.11 18.56
N ARG A 43 43.33 14.65 18.18
CA ARG A 43 43.51 13.74 17.03
C ARG A 43 42.63 12.51 17.27
N PRO A 44 41.74 12.08 16.35
CA PRO A 44 40.71 11.08 16.68
C PRO A 44 41.27 9.76 17.21
N TRP A 45 42.45 9.37 16.75
CA TRP A 45 43.14 8.16 17.18
C TRP A 45 43.87 8.26 18.52
N MET A 46 44.15 9.47 19.00
CA MET A 46 44.99 9.76 20.18
C MET A 46 44.14 10.00 21.45
N LYS A 47 43.23 9.07 21.76
CA LYS A 47 42.37 9.15 22.94
C LYS A 47 43.10 8.62 24.18
N VAL A 48 43.35 9.51 25.16
CA VAL A 48 44.12 9.21 26.38
C VAL A 48 43.57 8.01 27.17
N ASP A 49 42.24 7.91 27.32
CA ASP A 49 41.61 6.83 28.09
C ASP A 49 41.58 5.48 27.32
N PHE A 50 41.55 5.53 25.99
CA PHE A 50 41.37 4.37 25.11
C PHE A 50 41.90 4.68 23.70
N PRO A 51 43.12 4.26 23.30
CA PRO A 51 43.62 4.52 21.96
C PRO A 51 42.72 3.87 20.89
N ALA A 52 42.41 4.62 19.84
CA ALA A 52 41.68 4.06 18.70
C ALA A 52 42.61 3.15 17.89
N LYS A 53 42.06 2.15 17.20
CA LYS A 53 42.85 1.37 16.25
C LYS A 53 42.77 1.99 14.86
N LEU A 54 43.89 1.97 14.15
CA LEU A 54 44.01 2.45 12.78
C LEU A 54 44.18 1.27 11.85
N PHE A 55 43.38 1.23 10.80
CA PHE A 55 43.45 0.20 9.78
C PHE A 55 43.55 0.81 8.38
N GLN A 56 44.15 0.08 7.46
CA GLN A 56 44.05 0.34 6.02
C GLN A 56 43.41 -0.85 5.32
N SER A 57 42.88 -0.63 4.13
CA SER A 57 42.40 -1.66 3.23
C SER A 57 42.46 -1.15 1.79
N SER A 58 42.82 -2.01 0.85
CA SER A 58 42.78 -1.69 -0.59
C SER A 58 41.34 -1.49 -1.05
N SER A 59 40.42 -2.35 -0.60
CA SER A 59 38.97 -2.23 -0.82
C SER A 59 38.42 -0.89 -0.29
N LEU A 60 38.75 -0.52 0.95
CA LEU A 60 38.34 0.76 1.55
C LEU A 60 38.86 1.95 0.75
N THR A 61 40.13 1.90 0.34
CA THR A 61 40.77 2.95 -0.47
C THR A 61 40.12 3.07 -1.84
N TYR A 62 39.77 1.95 -2.47
CA TYR A 62 39.03 1.90 -3.74
C TYR A 62 37.62 2.50 -3.61
N ASN A 63 36.82 1.99 -2.67
CA ASN A 63 35.44 2.44 -2.44
C ASN A 63 35.39 3.95 -2.13
N PHE A 64 36.26 4.44 -1.22
CA PHE A 64 36.26 5.86 -0.84
C PHE A 64 36.80 6.78 -1.94
N ASN A 65 37.76 6.33 -2.76
CA ASN A 65 38.22 7.11 -3.91
C ASN A 65 37.12 7.29 -4.95
N TRP A 66 36.34 6.24 -5.26
CA TRP A 66 35.18 6.37 -6.14
C TRP A 66 34.11 7.32 -5.56
N ILE A 67 33.79 7.19 -4.28
CA ILE A 67 32.75 8.01 -3.63
C ILE A 67 33.15 9.49 -3.56
N LYS A 68 34.45 9.79 -3.43
CA LYS A 68 34.98 11.15 -3.55
C LYS A 68 34.72 11.81 -4.91
N GLU A 69 34.58 11.05 -6.01
CA GLU A 69 34.27 11.55 -7.35
C GLU A 69 32.77 11.92 -7.53
N LEU A 70 31.89 11.46 -6.63
CA LEU A 70 30.45 11.66 -6.75
C LEU A 70 30.02 13.08 -6.36
N LYS A 71 29.07 13.65 -7.12
CA LYS A 71 28.54 14.99 -6.87
C LYS A 71 27.51 15.00 -5.73
N ILE A 72 27.57 16.03 -4.89
CA ILE A 72 26.55 16.33 -3.89
C ILE A 72 25.38 17.05 -4.56
N ARG A 73 24.16 16.54 -4.36
CA ARG A 73 22.90 17.08 -4.88
C ARG A 73 22.76 18.58 -4.59
N SER A 74 22.29 19.33 -5.58
CA SER A 74 22.16 20.81 -5.61
C SER A 74 23.39 21.67 -5.28
N LEU A 75 24.55 21.12 -4.89
CA LEU A 75 25.78 21.91 -4.64
C LEU A 75 26.69 22.05 -5.88
N ASN A 76 26.59 21.12 -6.83
CA ASN A 76 27.49 21.00 -7.99
C ASN A 76 28.99 20.97 -7.60
N LEU A 77 29.29 20.37 -6.45
CA LEU A 77 30.63 19.97 -6.02
C LEU A 77 30.68 18.45 -5.86
N THR A 78 31.83 17.84 -6.12
CA THR A 78 32.16 16.50 -5.65
C THR A 78 32.39 16.47 -4.13
N LEU A 79 32.35 15.29 -3.52
CA LEU A 79 32.68 15.13 -2.10
C LEU A 79 34.13 15.56 -1.80
N ASP A 80 35.08 15.29 -2.69
CA ASP A 80 36.47 15.79 -2.52
C ASP A 80 36.55 17.32 -2.56
N GLU A 81 35.87 17.96 -3.52
CA GLU A 81 35.80 19.43 -3.58
C GLU A 81 35.10 20.04 -2.35
N PHE A 82 34.11 19.36 -1.78
CA PHE A 82 33.43 19.76 -0.55
C PHE A 82 34.33 19.67 0.69
N MET A 83 35.06 18.56 0.86
CA MET A 83 36.03 18.41 1.95
C MET A 83 37.14 19.46 1.84
N ASN A 84 37.67 19.67 0.63
CA ASN A 84 38.63 20.73 0.34
C ASN A 84 38.07 22.14 0.56
N PHE A 85 36.77 22.38 0.29
CA PHE A 85 36.10 23.65 0.54
C PHE A 85 35.99 23.96 2.04
N LEU A 86 35.58 22.99 2.86
CA LEU A 86 35.56 23.16 4.32
C LEU A 86 36.97 23.38 4.87
N ASP A 87 37.95 22.59 4.44
CA ASP A 87 39.34 22.71 4.92
C ASP A 87 39.96 24.08 4.57
N LYS A 88 39.66 24.63 3.38
CA LYS A 88 40.06 25.99 2.97
C LYS A 88 39.44 27.10 3.83
N ASN A 89 38.27 26.86 4.44
CA ASN A 89 37.66 27.77 5.43
C ASN A 89 38.13 27.48 6.89
N GLY A 90 39.14 26.62 7.05
CA GLY A 90 39.68 26.24 8.35
C GLY A 90 38.74 25.32 9.15
N CYS A 91 38.08 24.38 8.46
CA CYS A 91 37.19 23.37 9.01
C CYS A 91 37.57 21.99 8.44
N LEU A 92 38.34 21.17 9.15
CA LEU A 92 38.59 19.80 8.71
C LEU A 92 37.33 18.97 8.94
N PHE A 93 36.81 18.36 7.86
CA PHE A 93 35.74 17.39 7.90
C PHE A 93 36.30 15.96 7.90
N ILE A 94 35.73 15.09 8.74
CA ILE A 94 36.00 13.65 8.77
C ILE A 94 34.66 12.92 8.72
N PRO A 95 34.36 12.12 7.66
CA PRO A 95 33.17 11.29 7.64
C PRO A 95 33.20 10.24 8.75
N TYR A 96 32.03 9.94 9.31
CA TYR A 96 31.86 9.09 10.49
C TYR A 96 30.50 8.37 10.46
N GLY A 97 30.41 7.20 11.08
CA GLY A 97 29.14 6.53 11.33
C GLY A 97 28.80 5.46 10.31
N GLU A 98 27.50 5.29 10.09
CA GLU A 98 26.89 4.36 9.15
C GLU A 98 27.49 4.46 7.73
N SER A 99 27.62 5.68 7.20
CA SER A 99 28.27 5.92 5.91
C SER A 99 29.64 5.25 5.82
N VAL A 100 30.42 5.27 6.90
CA VAL A 100 31.76 4.67 6.94
C VAL A 100 31.72 3.14 7.09
N LYS A 101 30.77 2.61 7.88
CA LYS A 101 30.45 1.17 7.96
C LYS A 101 30.15 0.61 6.56
N ASP A 102 29.26 1.26 5.81
CA ASP A 102 28.85 0.79 4.48
C ASP A 102 29.94 0.94 3.41
N ILE A 103 30.72 2.03 3.44
CA ILE A 103 31.90 2.23 2.58
C ILE A 103 32.97 1.18 2.85
N PHE A 104 33.13 0.74 4.10
CA PHE A 104 34.08 -0.32 4.47
C PHE A 104 33.58 -1.72 4.09
N LEU A 105 32.30 -2.05 4.32
CA LEU A 105 31.72 -3.34 3.90
C LEU A 105 31.57 -3.47 2.38
N GLY A 106 31.55 -2.36 1.64
CA GLY A 106 31.25 -2.36 0.20
C GLY A 106 29.75 -2.52 -0.09
N SER A 107 28.87 -2.36 0.90
CA SER A 107 27.41 -2.44 0.79
C SER A 107 26.76 -1.24 0.07
N VAL A 108 27.57 -0.31 -0.46
CA VAL A 108 27.15 0.82 -1.29
C VAL A 108 26.83 0.36 -2.72
N LYS A 109 25.72 0.85 -3.30
CA LYS A 109 25.33 0.58 -4.71
C LYS A 109 25.55 1.81 -5.60
N GLU A 110 25.92 1.60 -6.86
CA GLU A 110 25.98 2.67 -7.89
C GLU A 110 24.61 3.31 -8.21
N THR A 111 23.51 2.58 -7.94
CA THR A 111 22.15 2.93 -8.36
C THR A 111 21.43 3.90 -7.41
N SER A 112 21.84 3.95 -6.14
CA SER A 112 21.09 4.57 -5.06
C SER A 112 21.85 5.79 -4.51
N PRO A 113 21.19 6.91 -4.15
CA PRO A 113 21.87 8.08 -3.60
C PRO A 113 22.65 7.78 -2.30
N LEU A 114 23.80 8.41 -2.14
CA LEU A 114 24.68 8.17 -0.99
C LEU A 114 24.53 9.22 0.10
N LYS A 115 24.18 8.79 1.32
CA LYS A 115 24.22 9.64 2.51
C LYS A 115 25.62 9.67 3.11
N ILE A 116 26.21 10.86 3.19
CA ILE A 116 27.49 11.10 3.86
C ILE A 116 27.27 11.96 5.10
N GLU A 117 27.63 11.41 6.25
CA GLU A 117 27.63 12.11 7.54
C GLU A 117 29.07 12.25 8.08
N GLY A 118 29.35 13.30 8.86
CA GLY A 118 30.67 13.49 9.46
C GLY A 118 30.77 14.67 10.43
N GLU A 119 31.96 14.83 11.00
CA GLU A 119 32.26 15.85 12.00
C GLU A 119 33.30 16.85 11.51
N SER A 120 33.19 18.10 11.96
CA SER A 120 33.98 19.25 11.53
C SER A 120 34.72 19.89 12.71
N THR A 121 35.98 20.29 12.53
CA THR A 121 36.72 21.09 13.53
C THR A 121 36.14 22.50 13.76
N CYS A 122 35.05 22.86 13.07
CA CYS A 122 34.32 24.10 13.30
C CYS A 122 33.03 23.85 14.08
N ASP A 123 32.65 24.82 14.89
CA ASP A 123 31.31 24.88 15.45
C ASP A 123 30.25 25.02 14.36
N SER A 124 29.02 24.62 14.68
CA SER A 124 27.89 24.59 13.76
C SER A 124 27.56 25.96 13.18
N PHE A 125 27.71 27.05 13.93
CA PHE A 125 27.39 28.40 13.44
C PHE A 125 28.39 28.86 12.38
N LYS A 126 29.70 28.63 12.61
CA LYS A 126 30.73 28.87 11.60
C LYS A 126 30.48 28.02 10.34
N VAL A 127 30.13 26.74 10.49
CA VAL A 127 29.81 25.84 9.37
C VAL A 127 28.60 26.35 8.58
N TYR A 128 27.54 26.78 9.27
CA TYR A 128 26.33 27.34 8.64
C TYR A 128 26.61 28.64 7.88
N GLU A 129 27.33 29.59 8.46
CA GLU A 129 27.66 30.84 7.76
C GLU A 129 28.61 30.62 6.57
N ILE A 130 29.53 29.64 6.64
CA ILE A 130 30.33 29.22 5.48
C ILE A 130 29.44 28.67 4.36
N CYS A 131 28.47 27.81 4.69
CA CYS A 131 27.50 27.29 3.74
C CYS A 131 26.71 28.43 3.08
N LYS A 132 26.03 29.24 3.90
CA LYS A 132 25.13 30.32 3.51
C LYS A 132 25.84 31.37 2.65
N LYS A 133 27.09 31.71 2.96
CA LYS A 133 27.94 32.62 2.19
C LYS A 133 28.34 32.07 0.81
N LYS A 134 28.44 30.75 0.64
CA LYS A 134 28.89 30.11 -0.61
C LYS A 134 27.75 29.66 -1.52
N PHE A 135 26.64 29.17 -0.95
CA PHE A 135 25.55 28.52 -1.68
C PHE A 135 24.18 29.21 -1.52
N GLY A 136 24.08 30.22 -0.65
CA GLY A 136 22.81 30.85 -0.26
C GLY A 136 22.10 30.07 0.85
N ALA A 137 21.27 30.77 1.64
CA ALA A 137 20.57 30.17 2.79
C ALA A 137 19.65 29.01 2.40
N SER A 138 19.09 29.02 1.19
CA SER A 138 18.21 27.96 0.66
C SER A 138 18.91 26.64 0.35
N ARG A 139 20.25 26.61 0.27
CA ARG A 139 21.05 25.38 0.04
C ARG A 139 21.79 24.90 1.28
N CYS A 140 21.33 25.36 2.44
CA CYS A 140 21.86 25.03 3.75
C CYS A 140 20.68 24.64 4.64
N GLY A 141 20.83 23.57 5.42
CA GLY A 141 19.81 23.14 6.39
C GLY A 141 19.54 24.18 7.47
N VAL A 142 18.54 23.91 8.32
CA VAL A 142 18.11 24.82 9.40
C VAL A 142 19.31 25.34 10.21
N ALA A 143 19.32 26.65 10.48
CA ALA A 143 20.37 27.28 11.28
C ALA A 143 20.46 26.61 12.66
N PRO A 144 21.68 26.30 13.15
CA PRO A 144 21.85 25.54 14.39
C PRO A 144 21.30 26.28 15.62
N THR A 145 20.76 25.51 16.55
CA THR A 145 20.13 25.98 17.80
C THR A 145 20.87 25.41 19.01
N ARG A 146 20.29 25.57 20.21
CA ARG A 146 20.79 24.91 21.44
C ARG A 146 20.60 23.38 21.41
N ASP A 147 19.64 22.90 20.64
CA ASP A 147 19.19 21.50 20.66
C ASP A 147 19.48 20.80 19.32
N PHE A 148 19.72 21.57 18.25
CA PHE A 148 20.12 21.10 16.93
C PHE A 148 21.49 21.68 16.55
N HIS A 149 22.53 20.85 16.58
CA HIS A 149 23.91 21.25 16.31
C HIS A 149 24.43 20.82 14.93
N ARG A 150 23.58 20.37 14.01
CA ARG A 150 23.99 19.90 12.68
C ARG A 150 23.79 20.97 11.62
N VAL A 151 24.57 20.89 10.55
CA VAL A 151 24.38 21.70 9.34
C VAL A 151 24.40 20.76 8.13
N THR A 152 23.29 20.74 7.40
CA THR A 152 23.20 20.00 6.14
C THR A 152 23.59 20.92 4.98
N PHE A 153 24.39 20.42 4.02
CA PHE A 153 24.74 21.15 2.80
C PHE A 153 24.03 20.50 1.60
N GLY A 154 23.26 21.30 0.87
CA GLY A 154 22.45 20.84 -0.27
C GLY A 154 20.96 20.78 0.04
N VAL A 155 20.18 20.43 -0.98
CA VAL A 155 18.70 20.33 -0.96
C VAL A 155 18.30 19.11 -1.76
N GLN A 156 17.22 18.47 -1.37
CA GLN A 156 16.52 17.48 -2.18
C GLN A 156 15.54 18.23 -3.10
N ASP A 157 15.86 18.30 -4.39
CA ASP A 157 15.05 18.92 -5.44
C ASP A 157 14.34 17.81 -6.23
N ASP A 158 13.03 17.94 -6.44
CA ASP A 158 12.21 16.95 -7.15
C ASP A 158 12.57 16.78 -8.62
N ASN A 159 13.23 17.78 -9.22
CA ASN A 159 13.66 17.70 -10.62
C ASN A 159 14.89 16.78 -10.81
N ASP A 160 15.65 16.50 -9.74
CA ASP A 160 16.84 15.63 -9.76
C ASP A 160 16.51 14.13 -9.49
N ARG A 161 15.22 13.72 -9.54
CA ARG A 161 14.76 12.36 -9.21
C ARG A 161 15.46 11.21 -9.97
N PHE A 162 15.99 11.45 -11.18
CA PHE A 162 16.57 10.40 -12.04
C PHE A 162 18.11 10.34 -12.08
N LEU A 163 18.82 11.19 -11.32
CA LEU A 163 20.28 11.29 -11.36
C LEU A 163 20.98 10.24 -10.49
N GLN A 164 21.05 9.01 -11.02
CA GLN A 164 21.82 7.89 -10.47
C GLN A 164 23.31 8.23 -10.30
N ALA A 165 23.94 7.68 -9.25
CA ALA A 165 25.32 7.95 -8.81
C ALA A 165 25.58 9.42 -8.36
N MET A 166 24.89 9.85 -7.31
CA MET A 166 25.14 11.11 -6.58
C MET A 166 25.13 10.91 -5.06
N ILE A 167 25.66 11.89 -4.33
CA ILE A 167 25.60 12.01 -2.89
C ILE A 167 24.45 12.94 -2.50
N ASP A 168 23.64 12.52 -1.52
CA ASP A 168 22.56 13.33 -0.95
C ASP A 168 23.11 14.38 0.04
N PRO A 169 22.30 15.40 0.43
CA PRO A 169 22.77 16.55 1.19
C PRO A 169 23.60 16.20 2.44
N VAL A 170 24.86 16.64 2.46
CA VAL A 170 25.90 16.15 3.40
C VAL A 170 25.69 16.74 4.79
N ALA A 171 25.67 15.88 5.81
CA ALA A 171 25.34 16.27 7.18
C ALA A 171 26.59 16.46 8.06
N VAL A 172 26.86 17.72 8.45
CA VAL A 172 28.04 18.13 9.21
C VAL A 172 27.70 18.43 10.67
N ALA A 173 28.33 17.72 11.60
CA ALA A 173 28.27 17.98 13.05
C ALA A 173 29.59 18.61 13.55
N PRO A 174 29.64 19.22 14.76
CA PRO A 174 30.90 19.70 15.35
C PRO A 174 31.74 18.55 15.89
N TRP A 175 33.07 18.72 15.95
CA TRP A 175 34.07 17.74 16.44
C TRP A 175 33.82 17.17 17.85
N ASN A 176 33.02 17.88 18.64
CA ASN A 176 32.59 17.46 19.96
C ASN A 176 31.19 16.82 19.94
N SER A 177 30.80 16.13 18.86
CA SER A 177 29.64 15.24 18.85
C SER A 177 30.04 13.78 19.14
N THR A 178 31.08 13.26 18.47
CA THR A 178 31.68 11.95 18.80
C THR A 178 33.17 12.07 19.08
N PHE A 179 33.96 12.69 18.19
CA PHE A 179 35.42 12.55 18.23
C PHE A 179 36.04 13.10 19.51
N ASP A 180 35.48 14.15 20.12
CA ASP A 180 35.95 14.66 21.42
C ASP A 180 35.20 14.06 22.63
N ARG A 181 34.04 13.42 22.45
CA ARG A 181 33.20 12.91 23.55
C ARG A 181 33.72 11.61 24.20
N PRO A 182 33.23 11.27 25.42
CA PRO A 182 33.47 9.98 26.07
C PRO A 182 32.58 8.86 25.49
N ARG A 183 33.02 7.61 25.66
CA ARG A 183 32.36 6.38 25.13
C ARG A 183 30.87 6.23 25.45
N THR A 184 30.36 6.84 26.52
CA THR A 184 28.92 6.83 26.83
C THR A 184 28.09 7.62 25.83
N GLN A 185 28.66 8.60 25.11
CA GLN A 185 27.89 9.41 24.16
C GLN A 185 27.96 8.87 22.72
N TRP A 186 28.96 8.06 22.39
CA TRP A 186 29.10 7.39 21.09
C TRP A 186 27.95 6.41 20.76
N GLU A 187 27.77 6.13 19.48
CA GLU A 187 26.86 5.15 18.87
C GLU A 187 27.11 3.68 19.32
N PHE A 188 26.43 2.71 18.69
CA PHE A 188 26.82 1.29 18.73
C PHE A 188 28.25 1.09 18.19
N THR A 189 28.94 0.01 18.60
CA THR A 189 30.34 -0.21 18.17
C THR A 189 30.49 -0.30 16.66
N ALA A 190 29.57 -0.97 15.95
CA ALA A 190 29.58 -1.07 14.50
C ALA A 190 29.51 0.29 13.76
N ASN A 191 28.85 1.29 14.36
CA ASN A 191 28.78 2.65 13.82
C ASN A 191 29.92 3.56 14.36
N ALA A 192 30.74 3.10 15.31
CA ALA A 192 31.80 3.90 15.93
C ALA A 192 33.11 3.91 15.11
N VAL A 193 32.99 4.13 13.79
CA VAL A 193 34.10 4.23 12.83
C VAL A 193 34.12 5.58 12.12
N GLY A 194 35.32 6.16 11.99
CA GLY A 194 35.59 7.34 11.14
C GLY A 194 36.53 6.99 9.99
N ILE A 195 36.55 7.80 8.92
CA ILE A 195 37.45 7.60 7.78
C ILE A 195 38.30 8.85 7.54
N TYR A 196 39.62 8.67 7.42
CA TYR A 196 40.56 9.77 7.21
C TYR A 196 41.45 9.51 6.00
N ASP A 197 41.38 10.41 5.02
CA ASP A 197 42.35 10.49 3.93
C ASP A 197 43.47 11.45 4.31
N ASN A 198 44.73 11.01 4.20
CA ASN A 198 45.89 11.83 4.51
C ASN A 198 46.34 12.72 3.33
N THR A 199 45.56 12.75 2.23
CA THR A 199 45.79 13.41 0.93
C THR A 199 47.06 13.02 0.19
N ALA A 200 47.82 12.05 0.72
CA ALA A 200 48.97 11.40 0.06
C ALA A 200 48.60 10.02 -0.50
N GLY A 201 47.33 9.83 -0.89
CA GLY A 201 46.82 8.59 -1.48
C GLY A 201 46.62 7.43 -0.49
N LYS A 202 46.60 7.70 0.82
CA LYS A 202 46.33 6.70 1.85
C LYS A 202 45.08 7.06 2.67
N VAL A 203 44.08 6.19 2.55
CA VAL A 203 42.84 6.21 3.34
C VAL A 203 43.01 5.31 4.57
N PHE A 204 42.52 5.75 5.72
CA PHE A 204 42.59 5.05 7.00
C PHE A 204 41.20 4.95 7.64
N LEU A 205 40.89 3.78 8.18
CA LEU A 205 39.72 3.56 9.04
C LEU A 205 40.13 3.77 10.50
N ILE A 206 39.32 4.53 11.23
CA ILE A 206 39.53 4.87 12.64
C ILE A 206 38.51 4.09 13.48
N ASP A 207 38.94 2.99 14.09
CA ASP A 207 38.15 2.21 15.03
C ASP A 207 38.22 2.86 16.42
N MET A 208 37.24 3.70 16.72
CA MET A 208 37.20 4.48 17.96
C MET A 208 37.12 3.61 19.22
N THR A 209 36.59 2.38 19.11
CA THR A 209 36.37 1.50 20.27
C THR A 209 37.51 0.49 20.47
N GLY A 210 38.35 0.29 19.47
CA GLY A 210 39.31 -0.81 19.38
C GLY A 210 38.66 -2.18 19.14
N ARG A 211 37.35 -2.21 18.86
CA ARG A 211 36.56 -3.40 18.53
C ARG A 211 35.67 -3.19 17.29
N SER A 212 35.41 -1.96 16.87
CA SER A 212 34.40 -1.62 15.86
C SER A 212 34.62 -2.34 14.55
N VAL A 213 35.87 -2.50 14.10
CA VAL A 213 36.16 -3.21 12.84
C VAL A 213 35.91 -4.71 12.97
N LYS A 214 36.18 -5.29 14.14
CA LYS A 214 35.78 -6.67 14.42
C LYS A 214 34.25 -6.79 14.49
N ASP A 215 33.59 -5.92 15.24
CA ASP A 215 32.14 -5.94 15.43
C ASP A 215 31.40 -5.69 14.07
N ILE A 216 32.01 -4.97 13.12
CA ILE A 216 31.56 -4.87 11.72
C ILE A 216 31.73 -6.21 10.99
N CYS A 217 32.92 -6.78 10.92
CA CYS A 217 33.15 -8.01 10.15
C CYS A 217 32.42 -9.23 10.73
N ASP A 218 32.35 -9.35 12.06
CA ASP A 218 31.58 -10.39 12.77
C ASP A 218 30.04 -10.13 12.74
N HIS A 219 29.59 -8.99 12.20
CA HIS A 219 28.18 -8.54 12.16
C HIS A 219 27.50 -8.48 13.55
N VAL A 220 28.21 -7.95 14.55
CA VAL A 220 27.76 -7.92 15.96
C VAL A 220 27.28 -6.53 16.41
N ILE A 221 26.05 -6.48 16.93
CA ILE A 221 25.53 -5.30 17.65
C ILE A 221 26.05 -5.33 19.09
N ALA A 222 27.04 -4.49 19.41
CA ALA A 222 27.56 -4.30 20.76
C ALA A 222 27.59 -2.82 21.18
N LEU A 223 27.63 -2.60 22.50
CA LEU A 223 27.72 -1.26 23.09
C LEU A 223 29.18 -0.90 23.42
N PRO A 224 29.60 0.38 23.28
CA PRO A 224 30.98 0.83 23.51
C PRO A 224 31.37 0.88 25.00
N VAL A 225 30.45 0.53 25.92
CA VAL A 225 30.67 0.53 27.38
C VAL A 225 30.17 -0.77 28.03
N ASP A 226 30.68 -1.04 29.22
CA ASP A 226 30.36 -2.23 30.02
C ASP A 226 28.88 -2.28 30.45
N PRO A 227 28.30 -3.46 30.74
CA PRO A 227 26.89 -3.62 31.13
C PRO A 227 26.41 -2.69 32.25
N GLY A 228 27.22 -2.48 33.30
CA GLY A 228 26.89 -1.56 34.40
C GLY A 228 26.82 -0.07 34.01
N LYS A 229 27.21 0.28 32.78
CA LYS A 229 27.20 1.65 32.24
C LYS A 229 26.16 1.85 31.13
N TRP A 230 25.41 0.81 30.73
CA TRP A 230 24.47 0.87 29.60
C TRP A 230 23.40 1.98 29.75
N LYS A 231 22.78 2.16 30.92
CA LYS A 231 21.84 3.28 31.16
C LYS A 231 22.48 4.67 31.06
N ARG A 232 23.80 4.79 31.32
CA ARG A 232 24.55 6.05 31.08
C ARG A 232 24.90 6.23 29.60
N TRP A 233 24.91 5.15 28.80
CA TRP A 233 25.17 5.21 27.37
C TRP A 233 23.95 5.62 26.53
N THR A 234 22.72 5.29 26.94
CA THR A 234 21.52 5.77 26.20
C THR A 234 21.45 7.30 26.22
N GLY A 235 21.88 7.93 27.31
CA GLY A 235 21.90 9.40 27.44
C GLY A 235 20.51 10.03 27.29
N GLU A 236 19.47 9.22 27.51
CA GLU A 236 18.05 9.53 27.32
C GLU A 236 17.67 9.93 25.87
N ASN A 237 18.51 9.55 24.90
CA ASN A 237 18.28 9.80 23.49
C ASN A 237 17.59 8.59 22.82
N LEU A 238 16.28 8.68 22.60
CA LEU A 238 15.49 7.64 21.92
C LEU A 238 16.05 7.29 20.53
N VAL A 239 16.34 8.30 19.71
CA VAL A 239 16.83 8.13 18.33
C VAL A 239 18.06 7.22 18.31
N LYS A 240 19.03 7.48 19.19
CA LYS A 240 20.25 6.68 19.37
C LYS A 240 19.97 5.24 19.80
N VAL A 241 18.96 4.99 20.63
CA VAL A 241 18.59 3.63 21.05
C VAL A 241 17.92 2.88 19.89
N MET A 242 17.06 3.56 19.13
CA MET A 242 16.34 3.00 17.97
C MET A 242 17.27 2.57 16.81
N ARG A 243 18.48 3.15 16.69
CA ARG A 243 19.52 2.74 15.72
C ARG A 243 19.93 1.26 15.81
N TYR A 244 19.53 0.56 16.87
CA TYR A 244 19.55 -0.91 16.94
C TYR A 244 18.89 -1.58 15.74
N TYR A 245 17.72 -1.08 15.33
CA TYR A 245 16.88 -1.72 14.30
C TYR A 245 17.45 -1.54 12.88
N ASN A 246 18.13 -0.42 12.61
CA ASN A 246 18.92 -0.24 11.39
C ASN A 246 19.99 -1.34 11.26
N LEU A 247 20.83 -1.49 12.28
CA LEU A 247 21.88 -2.51 12.29
C LEU A 247 21.30 -3.92 12.15
N ASN A 248 20.16 -4.19 12.79
CA ASN A 248 19.53 -5.51 12.69
C ASN A 248 18.95 -5.81 11.29
N ALA A 249 18.41 -4.80 10.59
CA ALA A 249 17.97 -4.94 9.21
C ALA A 249 19.13 -5.03 8.19
N ASP A 250 20.29 -4.46 8.51
CA ASP A 250 21.56 -4.71 7.79
C ASP A 250 22.18 -6.09 8.10
N GLY A 251 21.48 -6.97 8.82
CA GLY A 251 21.93 -8.33 9.12
C GLY A 251 22.85 -8.47 10.34
N PHE A 252 23.05 -7.41 11.13
CA PHE A 252 23.78 -7.53 12.39
C PHE A 252 22.90 -8.17 13.47
N TYR A 253 23.51 -8.92 14.38
CA TYR A 253 22.82 -9.59 15.49
C TYR A 253 23.44 -9.22 16.84
N SER A 254 22.59 -9.12 17.87
CA SER A 254 23.03 -8.74 19.22
C SER A 254 23.37 -9.96 20.07
N LYS A 255 24.35 -9.82 20.96
CA LYS A 255 24.82 -10.91 21.86
C LYS A 255 24.56 -10.56 23.32
N GLY A 256 24.14 -11.55 24.10
CA GLY A 256 23.79 -11.36 25.52
C GLY A 256 22.56 -10.46 25.71
N GLY A 257 22.47 -9.77 26.85
CA GLY A 257 21.29 -8.99 27.24
C GLY A 257 21.01 -7.70 26.46
N VAL A 258 21.61 -7.48 25.28
CA VAL A 258 21.53 -6.20 24.54
C VAL A 258 20.11 -5.93 24.04
N ARG A 259 19.44 -6.84 23.31
CA ARG A 259 18.03 -6.65 22.88
C ARG A 259 17.12 -6.33 24.08
N ASN A 260 17.20 -7.13 25.14
CA ASN A 260 16.43 -6.94 26.37
C ASN A 260 16.69 -5.60 27.10
N PHE A 261 17.83 -4.96 26.85
CA PHE A 261 18.14 -3.61 27.32
C PHE A 261 17.58 -2.53 26.40
N ILE A 262 17.76 -2.68 25.08
CA ILE A 262 17.20 -1.78 24.06
C ILE A 262 15.68 -1.70 24.19
N ASN A 263 14.98 -2.84 24.20
CA ASN A 263 13.52 -2.92 24.31
C ASN A 263 13.00 -2.19 25.57
N ARG A 264 13.75 -2.28 26.68
CA ARG A 264 13.40 -1.61 27.93
C ARG A 264 13.59 -0.10 27.86
N GLU A 265 14.68 0.37 27.25
CA GLU A 265 14.96 1.80 27.16
C GLU A 265 14.11 2.49 26.07
N VAL A 266 13.75 1.83 24.96
CA VAL A 266 12.77 2.37 24.00
C VAL A 266 11.41 2.57 24.67
N ARG A 267 10.88 1.55 25.37
CA ARG A 267 9.62 1.65 26.13
C ARG A 267 9.65 2.75 27.21
N ARG A 268 10.84 3.10 27.73
CA ARG A 268 11.05 4.15 28.74
C ARG A 268 11.23 5.55 28.14
N LEU A 269 11.84 5.65 26.96
CA LEU A 269 12.24 6.90 26.32
C LEU A 269 11.32 7.30 25.16
N PHE A 270 10.21 6.60 24.94
CA PHE A 270 9.31 6.87 23.84
C PHE A 270 8.77 8.31 23.88
N ASP A 271 9.01 9.03 22.79
CA ASP A 271 8.58 10.39 22.51
C ASP A 271 8.16 10.42 21.02
N PRO A 272 6.94 10.87 20.67
CA PRO A 272 6.46 10.84 19.29
C PRO A 272 7.36 11.58 18.31
N LEU A 273 7.83 12.79 18.64
CA LEU A 273 8.65 13.63 17.76
C LEU A 273 10.04 13.00 17.53
N LYS A 274 10.60 12.30 18.51
CA LYS A 274 11.87 11.56 18.37
C LYS A 274 11.70 10.22 17.70
N PHE A 275 10.55 9.57 17.83
CA PHE A 275 10.24 8.39 17.03
C PHE A 275 10.06 8.76 15.54
N GLN A 276 9.30 9.81 15.26
CA GLN A 276 9.13 10.40 13.93
C GLN A 276 10.47 10.86 13.32
N GLU A 277 11.33 11.55 14.09
CA GLU A 277 12.67 11.93 13.64
C GLU A 277 13.50 10.70 13.24
N TYR A 278 13.51 9.66 14.09
CA TYR A 278 14.22 8.40 13.79
C TYR A 278 13.67 7.76 12.50
N TYR A 279 12.37 7.56 12.43
CA TYR A 279 11.71 6.77 11.39
C TYR A 279 11.78 7.47 10.03
N CYS A 280 11.55 8.79 10.00
CA CYS A 280 11.77 9.58 8.80
C CYS A 280 13.21 9.47 8.30
N ARG A 281 14.20 9.76 9.16
CA ARG A 281 15.60 9.92 8.74
C ARG A 281 16.32 8.63 8.40
N PHE A 282 15.95 7.53 9.07
CA PHE A 282 16.69 6.27 9.05
C PHE A 282 15.86 5.03 8.68
N VAL A 283 14.53 5.14 8.51
CA VAL A 283 13.71 4.02 7.99
C VAL A 283 13.25 4.33 6.57
N TYR A 284 12.64 5.49 6.32
CA TYR A 284 12.28 5.96 4.97
C TYR A 284 13.38 6.73 4.24
N ASP A 285 14.58 6.82 4.82
CA ASP A 285 15.70 7.60 4.30
C ASP A 285 15.41 9.09 3.99
N GLY A 286 14.37 9.67 4.57
CA GLY A 286 13.93 11.05 4.32
C GLY A 286 14.67 12.16 5.07
N ILE A 287 14.27 13.39 4.76
CA ILE A 287 14.61 14.62 5.48
C ILE A 287 13.44 14.96 6.41
N TYR A 288 13.69 14.87 7.71
CA TYR A 288 12.76 15.30 8.75
C TYR A 288 12.83 16.83 8.91
N VAL A 289 11.70 17.50 8.69
CA VAL A 289 11.57 18.96 8.76
C VAL A 289 10.51 19.31 9.79
N VAL A 290 10.91 20.01 10.86
CA VAL A 290 9.97 20.65 11.79
C VAL A 290 9.74 22.09 11.32
N PRO A 291 8.51 22.52 10.97
CA PRO A 291 8.26 23.88 10.50
C PRO A 291 8.58 24.95 11.56
N VAL A 292 9.63 25.75 11.31
CA VAL A 292 10.03 26.87 12.18
C VAL A 292 9.43 28.18 11.65
N TYR A 293 8.30 28.60 12.22
CA TYR A 293 7.74 29.93 11.93
C TYR A 293 8.58 31.05 12.57
N GLU A 294 9.00 32.03 11.78
CA GLU A 294 9.97 33.07 12.15
C GLU A 294 9.45 34.17 13.11
N ASN A 295 8.71 33.85 14.19
CA ASN A 295 8.56 34.82 15.28
C ASN A 295 8.32 34.28 16.72
N PRO A 296 9.37 33.82 17.43
CA PRO A 296 9.28 33.47 18.85
C PRO A 296 8.96 34.65 19.79
N ARG A 297 8.97 35.91 19.33
CA ARG A 297 8.89 37.11 20.19
C ARG A 297 7.51 37.77 20.24
N ILE A 298 6.58 37.41 19.36
CA ILE A 298 5.20 37.94 19.39
C ILE A 298 4.33 37.19 20.42
N PHE A 299 4.57 35.89 20.64
CA PHE A 299 3.72 35.06 21.51
C PHE A 299 4.01 35.17 23.02
N SER A 300 5.17 35.69 23.43
CA SER A 300 5.63 35.59 24.83
C SER A 300 5.19 36.73 25.76
N LYS A 301 4.18 37.56 25.40
CA LYS A 301 3.80 38.72 26.23
C LYS A 301 2.34 39.21 26.21
N SER A 302 1.42 38.52 25.53
CA SER A 302 -0.02 38.89 25.47
C SER A 302 -0.98 37.80 25.96
N PHE A 303 -0.48 36.62 26.34
CA PHE A 303 -1.29 35.43 26.68
C PHE A 303 -1.21 35.04 28.17
N SER A 304 -1.39 36.01 29.07
CA SER A 304 -1.55 35.75 30.52
C SER A 304 -3.01 35.72 31.00
N GLU A 305 -3.98 36.17 30.19
CA GLU A 305 -5.37 36.37 30.62
C GLU A 305 -6.44 35.78 29.67
N SER A 306 -6.06 35.07 28.60
CA SER A 306 -7.01 34.30 27.78
C SER A 306 -7.09 32.85 28.27
N ARG A 307 -8.33 32.36 28.52
CA ARG A 307 -8.57 31.01 29.06
C ARG A 307 -8.85 29.93 28.00
N ASN A 308 -8.52 30.19 26.73
CA ASN A 308 -8.32 29.19 25.66
C ASN A 308 -7.71 29.85 24.41
N PRO A 309 -6.44 29.60 24.07
CA PRO A 309 -5.90 29.88 22.73
C PRO A 309 -6.35 28.81 21.72
N PRO A 310 -6.43 29.11 20.42
CA PRO A 310 -6.55 28.07 19.39
C PRO A 310 -5.23 27.30 19.24
N GLU A 311 -5.27 25.97 19.37
CA GLU A 311 -4.12 25.11 19.09
C GLU A 311 -3.85 25.01 17.58
N TYR A 312 -2.93 25.84 17.08
CA TYR A 312 -2.28 25.56 15.80
C TYR A 312 -1.26 24.43 16.00
N LYS A 313 -1.71 23.18 15.91
CA LYS A 313 -0.82 22.01 15.85
C LYS A 313 0.12 22.13 14.64
N VAL A 314 1.42 22.20 14.91
CA VAL A 314 2.47 22.20 13.88
C VAL A 314 2.92 20.76 13.67
N PHE A 315 2.48 20.15 12.57
CA PHE A 315 2.88 18.79 12.19
C PHE A 315 4.30 18.79 11.61
N PRO A 316 5.15 17.82 11.97
CA PRO A 316 6.43 17.63 11.31
C PRO A 316 6.24 17.00 9.93
N GLU A 317 7.05 17.42 8.98
CA GLU A 317 7.08 16.87 7.63
C GLU A 317 8.22 15.85 7.50
N CYS A 318 7.94 14.74 6.82
CA CYS A 318 8.97 13.85 6.32
C CYS A 318 9.03 13.94 4.79
N ARG A 319 10.11 14.51 4.26
CA ARG A 319 10.33 14.66 2.82
C ARG A 319 11.17 13.49 2.34
N VAL A 320 10.64 12.70 1.42
CA VAL A 320 11.16 11.37 1.06
C VAL A 320 11.21 11.19 -0.44
N VAL A 321 11.94 10.17 -0.88
CA VAL A 321 12.03 9.73 -2.29
C VAL A 321 11.54 8.28 -2.33
N ALA A 322 10.89 7.89 -3.43
CA ALA A 322 10.38 6.53 -3.61
C ALA A 322 11.47 5.47 -3.29
N PRO A 323 11.22 4.53 -2.36
CA PRO A 323 12.22 3.57 -1.91
C PRO A 323 12.56 2.54 -2.99
N ASP A 324 13.85 2.22 -3.15
CA ASP A 324 14.25 1.08 -3.99
C ASP A 324 13.96 -0.27 -3.31
N ALA A 325 14.04 -1.39 -4.05
CA ALA A 325 13.72 -2.72 -3.54
C ALA A 325 14.63 -3.22 -2.38
N ARG A 326 15.76 -2.56 -2.08
CA ARG A 326 16.51 -2.75 -0.82
C ARG A 326 15.88 -1.91 0.30
N ALA A 327 15.61 -0.64 0.05
CA ALA A 327 14.98 0.24 1.04
C ALA A 327 13.62 -0.30 1.51
N ALA A 328 12.74 -0.69 0.58
CA ALA A 328 11.47 -1.36 0.85
C ALA A 328 11.62 -2.59 1.76
N ARG A 329 12.63 -3.44 1.50
CA ARG A 329 12.95 -4.62 2.31
C ARG A 329 13.44 -4.25 3.71
N ILE A 330 14.29 -3.22 3.84
CA ILE A 330 14.78 -2.73 5.14
C ILE A 330 13.63 -2.13 5.95
N ILE A 331 12.75 -1.34 5.34
CA ILE A 331 11.52 -0.82 5.96
C ILE A 331 10.67 -1.97 6.50
N SER A 332 10.38 -2.98 5.66
CA SER A 332 9.61 -4.17 6.07
C SER A 332 10.23 -4.91 7.27
N ILE A 333 11.54 -5.16 7.25
CA ILE A 333 12.25 -5.84 8.36
C ILE A 333 12.20 -5.00 9.65
N ILE A 334 12.43 -3.68 9.56
CA ILE A 334 12.37 -2.78 10.72
C ILE A 334 10.95 -2.78 11.30
N ASN A 335 9.92 -2.64 10.46
CA ASN A 335 8.52 -2.57 10.90
C ASN A 335 8.10 -3.88 11.59
N LYS A 336 8.43 -5.03 11.00
CA LYS A 336 8.16 -6.34 11.62
C LYS A 336 8.87 -6.49 12.96
N THR A 337 10.17 -6.19 13.03
CA THR A 337 10.95 -6.35 14.27
C THR A 337 10.48 -5.39 15.38
N LEU A 338 10.05 -4.18 15.02
CA LEU A 338 9.43 -3.24 15.96
C LEU A 338 8.05 -3.71 16.43
N CYS A 339 7.22 -4.24 15.54
CA CYS A 339 5.93 -4.83 15.92
C CYS A 339 6.12 -6.01 16.90
N GLU A 340 7.09 -6.90 16.63
CA GLU A 340 7.46 -8.02 17.52
C GLU A 340 7.98 -7.56 18.90
N ASP A 341 8.84 -6.54 18.96
CA ASP A 341 9.41 -6.05 20.24
C ASP A 341 8.43 -5.16 21.06
N TYR A 342 7.47 -4.51 20.39
CA TYR A 342 6.64 -3.46 20.98
C TYR A 342 5.12 -3.64 20.86
N GLY A 343 4.58 -4.76 20.32
CA GLY A 343 3.18 -4.94 19.89
C GLY A 343 2.06 -4.20 20.65
N ASP A 344 2.08 -4.17 21.99
CA ASP A 344 1.19 -3.35 22.83
C ASP A 344 1.37 -1.83 22.61
N ILE A 345 2.60 -1.35 22.76
CA ILE A 345 3.00 0.04 22.53
C ILE A 345 3.04 0.40 21.03
N TRP A 346 3.13 -0.60 20.15
CA TRP A 346 3.08 -0.42 18.70
C TRP A 346 1.76 0.22 18.29
N MET A 347 0.64 -0.37 18.71
CA MET A 347 -0.70 0.15 18.42
C MET A 347 -1.04 1.41 19.22
N GLU A 348 -0.64 1.49 20.50
CA GLU A 348 -1.01 2.63 21.37
C GLU A 348 -0.26 3.93 21.06
N LYS A 349 1.00 3.86 20.58
CA LYS A 349 1.91 5.02 20.58
C LYS A 349 2.74 5.17 19.32
N ILE A 350 3.28 4.08 18.79
CA ILE A 350 4.14 4.13 17.60
C ILE A 350 3.31 4.41 16.35
N LEU A 351 2.24 3.65 16.11
CA LEU A 351 1.40 3.81 14.93
C LEU A 351 0.77 5.22 14.84
N PRO A 352 0.14 5.79 15.89
CA PRO A 352 -0.35 7.18 15.85
C PRO A 352 0.75 8.22 15.60
N ALA A 353 1.97 7.99 16.11
CA ALA A 353 3.09 8.88 15.82
C ALA A 353 3.54 8.80 14.35
N LEU A 354 3.34 7.67 13.66
CA LEU A 354 3.59 7.57 12.22
C LEU A 354 2.48 8.20 11.37
N GLU A 355 1.24 8.21 11.85
CA GLU A 355 0.13 8.89 11.18
C GLU A 355 0.20 10.42 11.29
N GLU A 356 0.68 10.95 12.43
CA GLU A 356 0.94 12.40 12.60
C GLU A 356 2.15 12.91 11.79
N LEU A 357 2.94 12.02 11.17
CA LEU A 357 4.10 12.39 10.35
C LEU A 357 3.67 12.68 8.90
N ASN A 358 3.72 13.95 8.50
CA ASN A 358 3.24 14.35 7.17
C ASN A 358 4.26 13.98 6.07
N PHE A 359 4.00 12.91 5.33
CA PHE A 359 4.86 12.46 4.23
C PHE A 359 4.65 13.30 2.96
N ILE A 360 5.75 13.85 2.45
CA ILE A 360 5.80 14.64 1.22
C ILE A 360 6.75 13.95 0.24
N ASN A 361 6.33 13.81 -1.01
CA ASN A 361 7.05 13.16 -2.12
C ASN A 361 7.23 11.63 -2.04
N ILE A 362 6.43 10.91 -1.24
CA ILE A 362 6.10 9.52 -1.60
C ILE A 362 5.12 9.57 -2.77
N GLU A 363 5.42 8.84 -3.84
CA GLU A 363 4.39 8.39 -4.78
C GLU A 363 3.59 7.29 -4.07
N GLU A 364 2.42 7.69 -3.54
CA GLU A 364 1.38 6.86 -2.91
C GLU A 364 1.63 6.39 -1.45
N ARG A 365 0.58 6.42 -0.61
CA ARG A 365 0.62 5.93 0.77
C ARG A 365 0.48 4.40 0.82
N VAL A 366 1.55 3.66 0.53
CA VAL A 366 1.54 2.18 0.57
C VAL A 366 2.76 1.63 1.33
N PHE A 367 2.88 1.91 2.64
CA PHE A 367 3.98 1.38 3.48
C PHE A 367 3.71 1.24 4.99
N LEU A 368 2.50 0.85 5.40
CA LEU A 368 2.23 0.44 6.81
C LEU A 368 1.50 -0.90 6.98
N GLU A 369 0.99 -1.52 5.91
CA GLU A 369 0.44 -2.88 5.98
C GLU A 369 1.55 -3.90 5.69
N GLY A 370 2.00 -4.59 6.74
CA GLY A 370 2.98 -5.67 6.67
C GLY A 370 2.80 -6.60 7.86
N GLU A 371 2.57 -7.88 7.61
CA GLU A 371 2.03 -8.81 8.61
C GLU A 371 2.93 -9.06 9.84
N PRO A 372 2.34 -9.14 11.05
CA PRO A 372 2.81 -10.06 12.07
C PRO A 372 2.39 -11.49 11.68
N THR A 373 3.20 -12.15 10.84
CA THR A 373 2.95 -13.50 10.29
C THR A 373 2.49 -14.51 11.35
N ARG A 374 1.46 -15.29 11.00
CA ARG A 374 0.67 -16.22 11.84
C ARG A 374 1.49 -17.32 12.55
N ALA A 375 2.12 -17.00 13.68
CA ALA A 375 2.69 -17.99 14.59
C ALA A 375 1.59 -18.76 15.33
N SER A 376 1.52 -20.09 15.14
CA SER A 376 0.53 -20.96 15.77
C SER A 376 0.82 -21.18 17.26
N TRP A 377 -0.13 -20.79 18.11
CA TRP A 377 -0.14 -21.04 19.56
C TRP A 377 -1.54 -21.50 20.00
N PRO A 378 -1.68 -22.20 21.14
CA PRO A 378 -2.62 -23.31 21.22
C PRO A 378 -3.97 -22.95 21.83
N VAL A 379 -4.92 -23.87 21.69
CA VAL A 379 -6.08 -23.95 22.59
C VAL A 379 -5.58 -24.07 24.03
N LEU A 380 -6.02 -23.15 24.89
CA LEU A 380 -5.96 -23.29 26.34
C LEU A 380 -7.38 -23.50 26.85
N ASP A 381 -7.64 -24.69 27.38
CA ASP A 381 -8.94 -25.07 27.93
C ASP A 381 -9.31 -24.31 29.21
N SER A 382 -10.62 -24.19 29.42
CA SER A 382 -11.30 -24.08 30.71
C SER A 382 -10.74 -23.11 31.76
N PHE A 383 -11.49 -22.03 31.99
CA PHE A 383 -11.65 -21.48 33.34
C PHE A 383 -13.13 -21.22 33.62
N GLU A 384 -13.79 -22.19 34.25
CA GLU A 384 -15.08 -21.96 34.90
C GLU A 384 -14.87 -21.07 36.14
N ILE A 385 -15.75 -20.09 36.35
CA ILE A 385 -15.86 -19.39 37.64
C ILE A 385 -17.27 -19.62 38.19
N THR A 386 -17.37 -20.58 39.11
CA THR A 386 -18.62 -20.90 39.81
C THR A 386 -18.75 -20.10 41.10
N THR A 387 -19.75 -19.21 41.15
CA THR A 387 -20.28 -18.59 42.37
C THR A 387 -21.80 -18.48 42.24
N GLY A 388 -22.64 -18.73 43.23
CA GLY A 388 -22.39 -19.02 44.64
C GLY A 388 -23.49 -18.35 45.47
N THR A 389 -24.50 -19.11 45.90
CA THR A 389 -25.80 -18.57 46.36
C THR A 389 -25.90 -18.34 47.86
N SER A 390 -26.47 -17.20 48.30
CA SER A 390 -27.18 -17.10 49.59
C SER A 390 -28.16 -15.91 49.69
N THR A 391 -29.41 -16.23 50.04
CA THR A 391 -30.42 -15.51 50.87
C THR A 391 -30.00 -14.20 51.59
N SER A 392 -30.86 -13.21 51.89
CA SER A 392 -32.27 -13.27 52.36
C SER A 392 -33.04 -11.93 52.26
N GLU A 393 -34.38 -11.95 52.44
CA GLU A 393 -35.27 -10.77 52.57
C GLU A 393 -35.23 -10.16 54.01
N PRO A 394 -35.95 -9.03 54.28
CA PRO A 394 -37.38 -9.10 54.64
C PRO A 394 -38.29 -7.98 54.04
N THR A 395 -39.59 -8.08 54.34
CA THR A 395 -40.75 -7.35 53.75
C THR A 395 -41.29 -6.17 54.57
N GLU A 396 -42.05 -5.27 53.93
CA GLU A 396 -43.08 -4.41 54.59
C GLU A 396 -44.32 -4.23 53.66
N GLU A 397 -45.46 -3.76 54.17
CA GLU A 397 -46.81 -4.19 53.70
C GLU A 397 -47.89 -3.06 53.59
N TYR A 398 -49.07 -3.39 53.04
CA TYR A 398 -50.35 -2.64 52.95
C TYR A 398 -50.47 -1.47 51.90
N PRO A 399 -51.67 -1.20 51.33
CA PRO A 399 -52.76 -2.12 50.95
C PRO A 399 -53.43 -1.84 49.58
N ASP A 400 -54.44 -2.66 49.26
CA ASP A 400 -55.18 -2.78 48.00
C ASP A 400 -56.15 -1.61 47.63
N ASN A 401 -56.51 -1.53 46.34
CA ASN A 401 -57.74 -0.91 45.83
C ASN A 401 -58.19 -1.53 44.47
N THR A 402 -58.61 -2.80 44.48
CA THR A 402 -59.04 -3.55 43.27
C THR A 402 -60.34 -3.05 42.61
N VAL A 403 -60.28 -2.02 41.76
CA VAL A 403 -61.32 -1.77 40.72
C VAL A 403 -60.70 -1.46 39.36
N GLY A 404 -59.73 -0.56 39.29
CA GLY A 404 -59.16 -0.08 38.00
C GLY A 404 -58.29 -1.10 37.24
N LEU A 405 -58.01 -2.27 37.82
CA LEU A 405 -56.93 -3.13 37.35
C LEU A 405 -57.30 -4.00 36.12
N LYS A 406 -58.53 -4.54 36.04
CA LYS A 406 -58.89 -5.50 34.98
C LYS A 406 -58.89 -4.90 33.56
N MET A 407 -59.33 -3.64 33.41
CA MET A 407 -59.30 -2.96 32.11
C MET A 407 -57.89 -2.51 31.71
N LYS A 408 -57.04 -2.18 32.69
CA LYS A 408 -55.60 -1.95 32.46
C LYS A 408 -54.87 -3.25 32.10
N PHE A 409 -55.20 -4.38 32.73
CA PHE A 409 -54.56 -5.68 32.43
C PHE A 409 -54.80 -6.13 30.99
N PHE A 410 -55.99 -5.89 30.43
CA PHE A 410 -56.25 -6.24 29.02
C PHE A 410 -55.46 -5.37 28.04
N ILE A 411 -55.36 -4.07 28.32
CA ILE A 411 -54.51 -3.14 27.53
C ILE A 411 -53.02 -3.48 27.70
N PHE A 412 -52.60 -3.87 28.91
CA PHE A 412 -51.22 -4.27 29.21
C PHE A 412 -50.84 -5.62 28.58
N LEU A 413 -51.79 -6.56 28.48
CA LEU A 413 -51.60 -7.82 27.75
C LEU A 413 -51.55 -7.62 26.22
N ILE A 414 -52.32 -6.67 25.68
CA ILE A 414 -52.19 -6.27 24.28
C ILE A 414 -50.85 -5.57 24.04
N ALA A 415 -50.44 -4.67 24.93
CA ALA A 415 -49.13 -4.01 24.87
C ALA A 415 -47.96 -5.02 24.98
N LEU A 416 -48.02 -5.98 25.91
CA LEU A 416 -47.05 -7.08 26.01
C LEU A 416 -47.07 -8.00 24.79
N GLY A 417 -48.25 -8.30 24.24
CA GLY A 417 -48.39 -9.04 22.98
C GLY A 417 -47.71 -8.34 21.80
N SER A 418 -47.77 -7.00 21.76
CA SER A 418 -47.02 -6.18 20.80
C SER A 418 -45.52 -6.02 21.15
N PHE A 419 -45.08 -6.32 22.38
CA PHE A 419 -43.68 -6.13 22.81
C PHE A 419 -42.79 -7.37 22.62
N VAL A 420 -43.36 -8.50 22.23
CA VAL A 420 -42.63 -9.79 22.05
C VAL A 420 -42.18 -10.01 20.59
N LEU A 421 -42.48 -9.07 19.67
CA LEU A 421 -41.99 -9.07 18.28
C LEU A 421 -41.20 -7.81 17.92
N SER A 422 -40.44 -7.28 18.88
CA SER A 422 -39.32 -6.36 18.62
C SER A 422 -37.99 -7.13 18.70
N GLY A 423 -37.79 -8.08 17.79
CA GLY A 423 -36.43 -8.49 17.44
C GLY A 423 -35.71 -7.28 16.87
N THR A 424 -34.51 -6.97 17.37
CA THR A 424 -33.71 -5.84 16.86
C THR A 424 -33.37 -6.09 15.40
N ALA A 425 -33.94 -5.28 14.51
CA ALA A 425 -33.71 -5.39 13.08
C ALA A 425 -32.23 -5.18 12.75
N ASP A 426 -31.74 -5.92 11.77
CA ASP A 426 -30.35 -5.80 11.29
C ASP A 426 -30.06 -4.38 10.80
N LYS A 427 -28.82 -3.94 11.01
CA LYS A 427 -28.40 -2.57 10.83
C LYS A 427 -27.34 -2.45 9.75
N LEU A 428 -27.62 -1.69 8.70
CA LEU A 428 -26.61 -1.24 7.72
C LEU A 428 -25.62 -0.27 8.40
N ILE A 429 -24.32 -0.38 8.08
CA ILE A 429 -23.23 0.35 8.75
C ILE A 429 -22.34 1.12 7.77
N PHE A 430 -22.11 0.56 6.59
CA PHE A 430 -21.21 1.12 5.60
C PHE A 430 -21.47 0.49 4.23
N ILE A 431 -21.44 1.29 3.18
CA ILE A 431 -21.71 0.88 1.81
C ILE A 431 -20.50 1.22 0.95
N GLN A 432 -20.08 0.28 0.10
CA GLN A 432 -19.04 0.50 -0.90
C GLN A 432 -19.61 0.25 -2.30
N ALA A 433 -19.71 1.31 -3.11
CA ALA A 433 -20.31 1.26 -4.45
C ALA A 433 -19.26 1.33 -5.55
N VAL A 434 -19.29 0.43 -6.53
CA VAL A 434 -18.47 0.47 -7.75
C VAL A 434 -19.40 0.53 -8.95
N TRP A 435 -19.23 1.49 -9.85
CA TRP A 435 -20.00 1.56 -11.09
C TRP A 435 -19.14 1.71 -12.34
N ARG A 436 -19.59 1.11 -13.45
CA ARG A 436 -19.12 1.44 -14.79
C ARG A 436 -19.62 2.84 -15.13
N HIS A 437 -18.83 3.62 -15.88
CA HIS A 437 -19.29 4.85 -16.50
C HIS A 437 -20.51 4.64 -17.44
N GLY A 438 -21.16 5.73 -17.83
CA GLY A 438 -22.28 5.71 -18.78
C GLY A 438 -21.83 5.52 -20.23
N ASP A 439 -22.80 5.58 -21.14
CA ASP A 439 -22.62 5.60 -22.60
C ASP A 439 -21.59 6.64 -23.05
N ARG A 440 -20.77 6.24 -24.02
CA ARG A 440 -19.57 6.96 -24.48
C ARG A 440 -19.36 6.80 -25.98
N SER A 441 -18.52 7.65 -26.56
CA SER A 441 -17.92 7.35 -27.86
C SER A 441 -16.96 6.14 -27.78
N PRO A 442 -16.64 5.47 -28.92
CA PRO A 442 -15.62 4.43 -28.96
C PRO A 442 -14.27 4.97 -28.47
N THR A 443 -13.41 4.13 -27.90
CA THR A 443 -12.04 4.53 -27.54
C THR A 443 -11.10 4.57 -28.74
N THR A 444 -11.44 3.79 -29.77
CA THR A 444 -10.83 3.75 -31.12
C THR A 444 -11.80 2.99 -32.05
N THR A 445 -11.46 2.84 -33.33
CA THR A 445 -12.19 1.95 -34.26
C THR A 445 -11.24 1.35 -35.31
N TYR A 446 -11.77 0.52 -36.21
CA TYR A 446 -11.03 -0.15 -37.28
C TYR A 446 -10.77 0.75 -38.52
N PRO A 447 -9.68 0.53 -39.28
CA PRO A 447 -9.24 1.45 -40.34
C PRO A 447 -10.23 1.72 -41.50
N SER A 448 -11.14 0.81 -41.82
CA SER A 448 -12.14 0.98 -42.89
C SER A 448 -13.46 1.61 -42.43
N ASP A 449 -13.59 1.94 -41.15
CA ASP A 449 -14.83 2.48 -40.58
C ASP A 449 -15.17 3.86 -41.19
N PRO A 450 -16.36 4.05 -41.79
CA PRO A 450 -16.82 5.35 -42.27
C PRO A 450 -17.01 6.39 -41.14
N ILE A 451 -17.16 5.95 -39.90
CA ILE A 451 -17.39 6.78 -38.72
C ILE A 451 -16.06 6.92 -37.96
N GLN A 452 -15.57 8.14 -37.85
CA GLN A 452 -14.25 8.43 -37.29
C GLN A 452 -14.37 9.46 -36.16
N GLU A 453 -13.26 9.81 -35.50
CA GLU A 453 -13.25 10.66 -34.31
C GLU A 453 -14.04 11.96 -34.48
N LYS A 454 -13.90 12.61 -35.65
CA LYS A 454 -14.61 13.82 -36.08
C LYS A 454 -16.14 13.72 -36.02
N ASP A 455 -16.68 12.51 -36.10
CA ASP A 455 -18.12 12.22 -36.15
C ASP A 455 -18.70 11.98 -34.74
N TRP A 456 -17.85 12.05 -33.71
CA TRP A 456 -18.21 12.02 -32.29
C TRP A 456 -18.01 13.44 -31.69
N PRO A 457 -19.04 14.09 -31.12
CA PRO A 457 -18.98 15.52 -30.79
C PRO A 457 -17.92 15.97 -29.77
N GLN A 458 -17.26 15.03 -29.08
CA GLN A 458 -16.16 15.28 -28.14
C GLN A 458 -14.89 14.46 -28.46
N GLY A 459 -14.83 13.77 -29.61
CA GLY A 459 -13.76 12.82 -29.94
C GLY A 459 -13.90 11.47 -29.24
N TRP A 460 -12.82 10.69 -29.19
CA TRP A 460 -12.83 9.30 -28.69
C TRP A 460 -12.92 9.19 -27.16
N GLY A 461 -13.55 8.13 -26.67
CA GLY A 461 -13.57 7.69 -25.28
C GLY A 461 -14.29 8.61 -24.28
N GLN A 462 -15.08 9.59 -24.76
CA GLN A 462 -15.74 10.61 -23.94
C GLN A 462 -17.18 10.22 -23.60
N LEU A 463 -17.64 10.60 -22.41
CA LEU A 463 -19.02 10.36 -21.95
C LEU A 463 -20.02 11.18 -22.78
N SER A 464 -21.10 10.56 -23.23
CA SER A 464 -22.17 11.22 -23.97
C SER A 464 -23.19 11.89 -23.03
N PRO A 465 -24.09 12.75 -23.55
CA PRO A 465 -25.26 13.21 -22.79
C PRO A 465 -26.19 12.08 -22.32
N LEU A 466 -26.25 10.95 -23.04
CA LEU A 466 -26.97 9.75 -22.61
C LEU A 466 -26.26 9.09 -21.43
N GLY A 467 -24.93 9.02 -21.44
CA GLY A 467 -24.14 8.54 -20.30
C GLY A 467 -24.32 9.38 -19.03
N MET A 468 -24.41 10.71 -19.18
CA MET A 468 -24.77 11.62 -18.07
C MET A 468 -26.18 11.33 -17.54
N GLN A 469 -27.16 11.12 -18.43
CA GLN A 469 -28.55 10.77 -18.05
C GLN A 469 -28.64 9.40 -17.36
N GLN A 470 -27.88 8.40 -17.80
CA GLN A 470 -27.81 7.09 -17.16
C GLN A 470 -27.24 7.19 -15.73
N HIS A 471 -26.24 8.04 -15.48
CA HIS A 471 -25.74 8.28 -14.13
C HIS A 471 -26.70 9.09 -13.26
N ILE A 472 -27.46 10.02 -13.85
CA ILE A 472 -28.60 10.67 -13.16
C ILE A 472 -29.66 9.62 -12.78
N ASN A 473 -29.93 8.62 -13.61
CA ASN A 473 -30.86 7.54 -13.27
C ASN A 473 -30.29 6.65 -12.14
N LEU A 474 -29.00 6.32 -12.17
CA LEU A 474 -28.33 5.55 -11.13
C LEU A 474 -28.29 6.28 -9.77
N GLY A 475 -27.91 7.56 -9.73
CA GLY A 475 -27.87 8.31 -8.47
C GLY A 475 -29.26 8.51 -7.85
N ASN A 476 -30.29 8.67 -8.68
CA ASN A 476 -31.69 8.59 -8.23
C ASN A 476 -32.06 7.21 -7.64
N ARG A 477 -31.53 6.10 -8.16
CA ARG A 477 -31.75 4.75 -7.60
C ARG A 477 -31.00 4.55 -6.29
N LEU A 478 -29.73 4.98 -6.22
CA LEU A 478 -28.91 4.92 -5.00
C LEU A 478 -29.52 5.79 -3.88
N ARG A 479 -30.05 6.97 -4.22
CA ARG A 479 -30.83 7.82 -3.30
C ARG A 479 -32.08 7.10 -2.77
N LYS A 480 -32.90 6.52 -3.64
CA LYS A 480 -34.08 5.74 -3.25
C LYS A 480 -33.74 4.54 -2.36
N GLN A 481 -32.59 3.90 -2.59
CA GLN A 481 -32.16 2.76 -1.78
C GLN A 481 -31.62 3.19 -0.41
N TYR A 482 -30.78 4.22 -0.33
CA TYR A 482 -29.93 4.48 0.85
C TYR A 482 -30.21 5.80 1.60
N ILE A 483 -31.12 6.64 1.09
CA ILE A 483 -31.53 7.93 1.68
C ILE A 483 -33.06 7.99 1.89
N GLU A 484 -33.83 7.50 0.91
CA GLU A 484 -35.29 7.68 0.84
C GLU A 484 -36.09 6.36 0.92
N ASN A 485 -35.50 5.28 1.46
CA ASN A 485 -36.17 3.99 1.55
C ASN A 485 -37.35 4.05 2.53
N ALA A 486 -38.51 3.51 2.09
CA ALA A 486 -39.77 3.60 2.80
C ALA A 486 -39.79 2.86 4.15
N ASP A 487 -38.99 1.80 4.33
CA ASP A 487 -38.92 1.05 5.59
C ASP A 487 -37.83 1.54 6.56
N ASN A 488 -36.97 2.47 6.11
CA ASN A 488 -35.80 3.01 6.81
C ASN A 488 -34.66 2.04 7.13
N THR A 489 -34.72 0.77 6.73
CA THR A 489 -33.67 -0.23 7.03
C THR A 489 -32.33 0.08 6.34
N TYR A 490 -32.38 0.70 5.16
CA TYR A 490 -31.21 1.12 4.38
C TYR A 490 -30.86 2.63 4.53
N ASN A 491 -31.64 3.42 5.30
CA ASN A 491 -31.50 4.89 5.37
C ASN A 491 -30.32 5.32 6.26
N ILE A 492 -29.11 5.00 5.82
CA ILE A 492 -27.86 5.35 6.50
C ILE A 492 -27.22 6.65 5.97
N ILE A 493 -27.46 7.00 4.71
CA ILE A 493 -26.85 8.17 4.08
C ILE A 493 -27.71 9.41 4.41
N PRO A 494 -27.12 10.53 4.84
CA PRO A 494 -27.88 11.75 5.13
C PRO A 494 -28.55 12.32 3.88
N ASN A 495 -29.73 12.94 4.05
CA ASN A 495 -30.47 13.57 2.95
C ASN A 495 -29.67 14.64 2.19
N ASN A 496 -28.79 15.35 2.92
CA ASN A 496 -27.88 16.37 2.42
C ASN A 496 -26.44 15.82 2.50
N TYR A 497 -25.58 16.21 1.56
CA TYR A 497 -24.17 15.84 1.58
C TYR A 497 -23.45 16.28 2.86
N LYS A 498 -22.48 15.47 3.32
CA LYS A 498 -21.52 15.82 4.36
C LYS A 498 -20.15 15.20 4.04
N ALA A 499 -19.08 15.98 4.14
CA ALA A 499 -17.75 15.57 3.69
C ALA A 499 -17.03 14.53 4.57
N ASN A 500 -17.49 14.31 5.81
CA ASN A 500 -17.00 13.26 6.71
C ASN A 500 -17.77 11.93 6.57
N GLU A 501 -18.99 11.94 6.00
CA GLU A 501 -19.84 10.76 5.90
C GLU A 501 -19.78 10.11 4.50
N ILE A 502 -19.30 10.83 3.47
CA ILE A 502 -19.31 10.42 2.05
C ILE A 502 -17.95 10.68 1.40
N TYR A 503 -17.38 9.65 0.76
CA TYR A 503 -16.16 9.73 -0.06
C TYR A 503 -16.37 9.15 -1.46
N VAL A 504 -15.79 9.77 -2.50
CA VAL A 504 -15.91 9.32 -3.90
C VAL A 504 -14.54 9.32 -4.58
N ARG A 505 -14.14 8.18 -5.14
CA ARG A 505 -12.96 7.98 -5.98
C ARG A 505 -13.37 7.71 -7.42
N SER A 506 -12.50 8.03 -8.37
CA SER A 506 -12.61 7.72 -9.80
C SER A 506 -11.25 7.31 -10.36
N THR A 507 -11.21 6.54 -11.44
CA THR A 507 -10.03 6.52 -12.34
C THR A 507 -9.84 7.90 -12.98
N ASP A 508 -8.60 8.23 -13.37
CA ASP A 508 -8.22 9.54 -13.94
C ASP A 508 -8.59 9.64 -15.44
N VAL A 509 -9.88 9.45 -15.72
CA VAL A 509 -10.42 9.44 -17.08
C VAL A 509 -11.69 10.29 -17.13
N ASN A 510 -11.79 11.19 -18.12
CA ASN A 510 -12.93 12.11 -18.28
C ASN A 510 -14.29 11.42 -18.10
N ARG A 511 -14.48 10.24 -18.71
CA ARG A 511 -15.77 9.54 -18.66
C ARG A 511 -16.17 9.03 -17.28
N THR A 512 -15.23 8.59 -16.45
CA THR A 512 -15.50 8.13 -15.08
C THR A 512 -15.63 9.31 -14.12
N LEU A 513 -14.80 10.34 -14.28
CA LEU A 513 -14.90 11.59 -13.50
C LEU A 513 -16.26 12.28 -13.71
N ILE A 514 -16.69 12.47 -14.97
CA ILE A 514 -17.98 13.09 -15.29
C ILE A 514 -19.15 12.19 -14.83
N SER A 515 -19.04 10.86 -15.00
CA SER A 515 -20.06 9.91 -14.51
C SER A 515 -20.28 10.02 -13.00
N ALA A 516 -19.19 10.19 -12.22
CA ALA A 516 -19.27 10.39 -10.78
C ALA A 516 -20.00 11.70 -10.44
N MET A 517 -19.71 12.79 -11.15
CA MET A 517 -20.40 14.07 -10.97
C MET A 517 -21.90 13.97 -11.31
N SER A 518 -22.25 13.36 -12.45
CA SER A 518 -23.64 13.14 -12.87
C SER A 518 -24.43 12.29 -11.88
N ASN A 519 -23.80 11.26 -11.30
CA ASN A 519 -24.39 10.44 -10.23
C ASN A 519 -24.68 11.30 -8.99
N MET A 520 -23.64 11.97 -8.45
CA MET A 520 -23.74 12.79 -7.24
C MET A 520 -24.74 13.95 -7.34
N ILE A 521 -24.89 14.56 -8.51
CA ILE A 521 -25.90 15.61 -8.78
C ILE A 521 -27.33 15.12 -8.49
N SER A 522 -27.64 13.87 -8.83
CA SER A 522 -28.98 13.28 -8.62
C SER A 522 -29.14 12.60 -7.27
N MET A 523 -28.05 12.10 -6.68
CA MET A 523 -28.05 11.52 -5.34
C MET A 523 -28.24 12.59 -4.25
N PHE A 524 -27.69 13.79 -4.47
CA PHE A 524 -27.82 14.96 -3.58
C PHE A 524 -28.38 16.19 -4.33
N PRO A 525 -29.68 16.19 -4.70
CA PRO A 525 -30.29 17.19 -5.57
C PRO A 525 -30.56 18.56 -4.88
N GLY A 526 -29.77 18.92 -3.88
CA GLY A 526 -29.82 20.21 -3.20
C GLY A 526 -29.41 20.14 -1.72
N GLY A 527 -28.36 20.88 -1.36
CA GLY A 527 -27.86 21.03 0.01
C GLY A 527 -28.59 22.08 0.84
N ASN A 528 -28.12 22.31 2.06
CA ASN A 528 -28.66 23.28 3.02
C ASN A 528 -27.55 24.20 3.57
N GLY A 529 -27.14 25.17 2.74
CA GLY A 529 -26.00 26.07 3.01
C GLY A 529 -24.70 25.67 2.31
N ASP A 530 -24.69 24.50 1.64
CA ASP A 530 -23.51 23.90 0.99
C ASP A 530 -23.16 24.53 -0.38
N TYR A 531 -23.81 25.64 -0.75
CA TYR A 531 -23.61 26.37 -2.00
C TYR A 531 -23.95 27.87 -1.85
N PRO A 532 -23.36 28.77 -2.66
CA PRO A 532 -23.60 30.21 -2.56
C PRO A 532 -24.99 30.62 -3.08
N SER A 533 -25.71 31.44 -2.31
CA SER A 533 -27.03 31.98 -2.64
C SER A 533 -26.99 33.16 -3.64
N ILE A 534 -26.32 32.97 -4.78
CA ILE A 534 -26.21 33.98 -5.85
C ILE A 534 -27.12 33.63 -7.07
N PRO A 535 -27.50 34.61 -7.91
CA PRO A 535 -28.28 34.35 -9.13
C PRO A 535 -27.59 33.43 -10.14
N GLU A 536 -26.26 33.51 -10.24
CA GLU A 536 -25.42 32.81 -11.22
C GLU A 536 -25.15 31.34 -10.85
N TRP A 537 -25.49 30.91 -9.63
CA TRP A 537 -25.24 29.54 -9.20
C TRP A 537 -26.25 28.56 -9.84
N PRO A 538 -25.79 27.42 -10.42
CA PRO A 538 -26.69 26.44 -11.04
C PRO A 538 -27.77 25.93 -10.08
N LYS A 539 -29.00 25.84 -10.56
CA LYS A 539 -30.17 25.37 -9.80
C LYS A 539 -30.93 24.28 -10.55
N ASN A 540 -31.50 23.34 -9.82
CA ASN A 540 -32.39 22.31 -10.34
C ASN A 540 -33.81 22.87 -10.60
N ALA A 541 -34.72 22.02 -11.08
CA ALA A 541 -36.11 22.40 -11.37
C ALA A 541 -36.90 22.87 -10.12
N ASP A 542 -36.53 22.41 -8.92
CA ASP A 542 -37.11 22.84 -7.65
C ASP A 542 -36.52 24.17 -7.12
N GLY A 543 -35.58 24.77 -7.85
CA GLY A 543 -34.85 25.98 -7.45
C GLY A 543 -33.73 25.75 -6.42
N LYS A 544 -33.42 24.50 -6.06
CA LYS A 544 -32.30 24.14 -5.18
C LYS A 544 -30.98 24.25 -5.92
N GLY A 545 -29.93 24.71 -5.26
CA GLY A 545 -28.61 24.85 -5.86
C GLY A 545 -27.85 23.53 -6.01
N TRP A 546 -26.99 23.46 -7.02
CA TRP A 546 -26.02 22.37 -7.17
C TRP A 546 -25.06 22.29 -5.96
N VAL A 547 -24.74 21.08 -5.50
CA VAL A 547 -23.75 20.83 -4.44
C VAL A 547 -22.46 20.32 -5.08
N PRO A 548 -21.31 21.00 -4.88
CA PRO A 548 -20.03 20.56 -5.41
C PRO A 548 -19.43 19.47 -4.51
N ILE A 549 -19.58 18.20 -4.92
CA ILE A 549 -19.06 17.04 -4.20
C ILE A 549 -17.66 16.68 -4.75
N PRO A 550 -16.60 16.59 -3.92
CA PRO A 550 -15.27 16.20 -4.37
C PRO A 550 -15.24 14.79 -4.96
N ILE A 551 -14.62 14.66 -6.13
CA ILE A 551 -14.28 13.38 -6.75
C ILE A 551 -12.75 13.26 -6.70
N HIS A 552 -12.23 12.28 -5.96
CA HIS A 552 -10.80 12.02 -5.84
C HIS A 552 -10.34 11.06 -6.94
N THR A 553 -9.07 11.14 -7.34
CA THR A 553 -8.50 10.24 -8.36
C THR A 553 -7.01 9.98 -8.15
N ILE A 554 -6.52 8.93 -8.79
CA ILE A 554 -5.12 8.53 -8.89
C ILE A 554 -4.83 8.33 -10.38
N LYS A 555 -3.64 8.77 -10.82
CA LYS A 555 -3.23 8.77 -12.23
C LYS A 555 -3.30 7.36 -12.82
N ASP A 556 -3.86 7.25 -14.03
CA ASP A 556 -4.33 5.98 -14.61
C ASP A 556 -3.24 4.87 -14.74
N ASP A 557 -1.98 5.25 -14.97
CA ASP A 557 -0.84 4.32 -15.10
C ASP A 557 -0.22 3.87 -13.76
N ILE A 558 -0.79 4.29 -12.62
CA ILE A 558 -0.47 3.81 -11.27
C ILE A 558 -1.72 3.40 -10.47
N ASP A 559 -2.93 3.46 -11.04
CA ASP A 559 -4.15 3.04 -10.34
C ASP A 559 -4.32 1.50 -10.33
N TYR A 560 -3.49 0.82 -9.53
CA TYR A 560 -3.57 -0.63 -9.28
C TYR A 560 -4.86 -1.08 -8.54
N THR A 561 -5.82 -0.18 -8.26
CA THR A 561 -7.09 -0.54 -7.59
C THR A 561 -8.28 -0.56 -8.55
N LEU A 562 -8.36 0.40 -9.47
CA LEU A 562 -9.53 0.63 -10.32
C LEU A 562 -9.24 0.45 -11.81
N ASN A 563 -7.98 0.61 -12.23
CA ASN A 563 -7.58 0.32 -13.61
C ASN A 563 -7.18 -1.16 -13.74
N ALA A 564 -8.17 -2.01 -14.03
CA ALA A 564 -7.98 -3.45 -14.22
C ALA A 564 -7.15 -3.81 -15.48
N ASP A 565 -6.82 -2.82 -16.32
CA ASP A 565 -6.09 -2.95 -17.59
C ASP A 565 -4.80 -2.12 -17.62
N LEU A 566 -4.35 -1.66 -16.45
CA LEU A 566 -3.04 -1.06 -16.23
C LEU A 566 -1.92 -1.96 -16.78
N ASP A 567 -0.90 -1.35 -17.41
CA ASP A 567 0.21 -2.09 -18.04
C ASP A 567 0.97 -2.94 -17.01
N CYS A 568 0.91 -4.25 -17.19
CA CYS A 568 1.37 -5.19 -16.19
C CYS A 568 2.19 -6.33 -16.82
N PRO A 569 3.51 -6.42 -16.52
CA PRO A 569 4.37 -7.50 -17.01
C PRO A 569 3.80 -8.89 -16.71
N ARG A 570 3.31 -9.13 -15.48
CA ARG A 570 2.70 -10.41 -15.12
C ARG A 570 1.41 -10.72 -15.89
N LYS A 571 0.54 -9.74 -16.17
CA LYS A 571 -0.64 -9.92 -17.06
C LYS A 571 -0.19 -10.33 -18.46
N THR A 572 0.88 -9.71 -18.98
CA THR A 572 1.47 -10.05 -20.28
C THR A 572 2.07 -11.47 -20.31
N GLU A 573 2.78 -11.91 -19.27
CA GLU A 573 3.27 -13.29 -19.17
C GLU A 573 2.11 -14.30 -19.15
N ILE A 574 1.09 -14.06 -18.33
CA ILE A 574 -0.10 -14.91 -18.23
C ILE A 574 -0.82 -15.00 -19.58
N TRP A 575 -1.05 -13.87 -20.27
CA TRP A 575 -1.70 -13.87 -21.58
C TRP A 575 -0.88 -14.64 -22.65
N ASN A 576 0.45 -14.63 -22.55
CA ASN A 576 1.31 -15.45 -23.39
C ASN A 576 1.19 -16.96 -23.07
N LEU A 577 0.80 -17.36 -21.85
CA LEU A 577 0.43 -18.75 -21.53
C LEU A 577 -0.99 -19.10 -22.03
N VAL A 578 -1.96 -18.19 -21.92
CA VAL A 578 -3.33 -18.38 -22.45
C VAL A 578 -3.30 -18.67 -23.96
N LYS A 579 -2.52 -17.91 -24.72
CA LYS A 579 -2.31 -18.14 -26.17
C LYS A 579 -1.63 -19.47 -26.52
N GLN A 580 -1.04 -20.15 -25.53
CA GLN A 580 -0.49 -21.50 -25.67
C GLN A 580 -1.49 -22.59 -25.25
N GLY A 581 -2.61 -22.24 -24.60
CA GLY A 581 -3.66 -23.16 -24.18
C GLY A 581 -4.47 -23.76 -25.35
N PRO A 582 -5.19 -24.87 -25.12
CA PRO A 582 -6.00 -25.52 -26.13
C PRO A 582 -7.20 -24.67 -26.59
N GLU A 583 -7.80 -23.86 -25.71
CA GLU A 583 -9.00 -23.07 -25.97
C GLU A 583 -8.73 -21.94 -26.96
N TYR A 584 -7.67 -21.16 -26.71
CA TYR A 584 -7.24 -20.08 -27.60
C TYR A 584 -6.90 -20.62 -28.99
N LYS A 585 -6.09 -21.68 -29.06
CA LYS A 585 -5.72 -22.34 -30.33
C LYS A 585 -6.94 -22.84 -31.08
N LYS A 586 -7.87 -23.52 -30.39
CA LYS A 586 -9.11 -24.01 -30.97
C LYS A 586 -9.97 -22.87 -31.52
N MET A 587 -10.13 -21.76 -30.79
CA MET A 587 -10.85 -20.59 -31.31
C MET A 587 -10.18 -20.03 -32.56
N GLN A 588 -8.85 -19.90 -32.56
CA GLN A 588 -8.08 -19.37 -33.67
C GLN A 588 -8.16 -20.27 -34.92
N ASP A 589 -8.05 -21.60 -34.75
CA ASP A 589 -8.18 -22.57 -35.83
C ASP A 589 -9.61 -22.63 -36.40
N ASP A 590 -10.63 -22.78 -35.54
CA ASP A 590 -12.05 -22.87 -35.95
C ASP A 590 -12.53 -21.60 -36.68
N ASN A 591 -11.98 -20.42 -36.32
CA ASN A 591 -12.38 -19.13 -36.87
C ASN A 591 -11.32 -18.49 -37.80
N ALA A 592 -10.28 -19.22 -38.22
CA ALA A 592 -9.18 -18.66 -39.02
C ALA A 592 -9.67 -17.95 -40.31
N VAL A 593 -10.66 -18.54 -40.99
CA VAL A 593 -11.28 -17.96 -42.20
C VAL A 593 -12.11 -16.72 -41.86
N PHE A 594 -12.77 -16.69 -40.70
CA PHE A 594 -13.57 -15.56 -40.23
C PHE A 594 -12.69 -14.36 -39.88
N PHE A 595 -11.62 -14.57 -39.10
CA PHE A 595 -10.63 -13.54 -38.77
C PHE A 595 -9.90 -13.00 -40.00
N ALA A 596 -9.54 -13.86 -40.96
CA ALA A 596 -8.95 -13.45 -42.23
C ALA A 596 -9.93 -12.59 -43.07
N ASN A 597 -11.21 -12.95 -43.11
CA ASN A 597 -12.25 -12.18 -43.80
C ASN A 597 -12.52 -10.84 -43.11
N LEU A 598 -12.63 -10.81 -41.77
CA LEU A 598 -12.74 -9.58 -41.00
C LEU A 598 -11.56 -8.65 -41.29
N SER A 599 -10.32 -9.16 -41.29
CA SER A 599 -9.11 -8.36 -41.61
C SER A 599 -9.21 -7.61 -42.95
N VAL A 600 -9.82 -8.23 -43.97
CA VAL A 600 -10.05 -7.59 -45.27
C VAL A 600 -11.17 -6.55 -45.20
N LEU A 601 -12.26 -6.85 -44.51
CA LEU A 601 -13.43 -5.96 -44.38
C LEU A 601 -13.12 -4.72 -43.52
N THR A 602 -12.36 -4.89 -42.43
CA THR A 602 -11.98 -3.85 -41.48
C THR A 602 -10.78 -3.01 -41.92
N GLY A 603 -10.08 -3.40 -42.98
CA GLY A 603 -8.87 -2.73 -43.46
C GLY A 603 -7.66 -2.91 -42.53
N ALA A 604 -7.63 -3.99 -41.75
CA ALA A 604 -6.56 -4.24 -40.79
C ALA A 604 -5.17 -4.35 -41.46
N PRO A 605 -4.09 -3.81 -40.85
CA PRO A 605 -2.74 -3.93 -41.38
C PRO A 605 -2.30 -5.39 -41.57
N LYS A 606 -1.46 -5.66 -42.58
CA LYS A 606 -0.98 -7.03 -42.86
C LYS A 606 -0.06 -7.59 -41.77
N ASP A 607 0.55 -6.69 -41.01
CA ASP A 607 1.41 -6.90 -39.86
C ASP A 607 0.66 -6.89 -38.50
N ASN A 608 -0.63 -6.53 -38.51
CA ASN A 608 -1.54 -6.61 -37.36
C ASN A 608 -2.97 -6.96 -37.84
N PRO A 609 -3.20 -8.20 -38.32
CA PRO A 609 -4.51 -8.66 -38.77
C PRO A 609 -5.48 -8.80 -37.57
N VAL A 610 -6.78 -8.98 -37.86
CA VAL A 610 -7.77 -9.23 -36.82
C VAL A 610 -7.49 -10.58 -36.14
N SER A 611 -7.45 -10.57 -34.82
CA SER A 611 -7.20 -11.72 -33.94
C SER A 611 -8.05 -11.59 -32.68
N PRO A 612 -8.14 -12.63 -31.82
CA PRO A 612 -8.85 -12.51 -30.54
C PRO A 612 -8.41 -11.30 -29.70
N GLU A 613 -7.11 -10.97 -29.65
CA GLU A 613 -6.57 -9.86 -28.85
C GLU A 613 -6.99 -8.45 -29.30
N ASN A 614 -7.46 -8.29 -30.54
CA ASN A 614 -7.86 -6.98 -31.09
C ASN A 614 -9.31 -6.94 -31.62
N LEU A 615 -10.06 -8.04 -31.47
CA LEU A 615 -11.47 -8.14 -31.86
C LEU A 615 -12.36 -7.10 -31.14
N TRP A 616 -12.02 -6.76 -29.89
CA TRP A 616 -12.74 -5.78 -29.07
C TRP A 616 -12.82 -4.39 -29.70
N ILE A 617 -11.84 -4.00 -30.54
CA ILE A 617 -11.86 -2.72 -31.27
C ILE A 617 -13.05 -2.68 -32.24
N ILE A 618 -13.41 -3.82 -32.84
CA ILE A 618 -14.52 -3.96 -33.77
C ILE A 618 -15.83 -4.11 -32.98
N ALA A 619 -15.83 -4.89 -31.89
CA ALA A 619 -17.00 -5.11 -31.06
C ALA A 619 -17.49 -3.81 -30.38
N ASP A 620 -16.60 -3.09 -29.68
CA ASP A 620 -16.93 -1.85 -28.96
C ASP A 620 -17.44 -0.75 -29.92
N ALA A 621 -16.76 -0.56 -31.05
CA ALA A 621 -17.16 0.43 -32.06
C ALA A 621 -18.56 0.11 -32.63
N LEU A 622 -18.77 -1.11 -33.15
CA LEU A 622 -20.06 -1.49 -33.74
C LEU A 622 -21.20 -1.50 -32.71
N PHE A 623 -20.93 -1.87 -31.46
CA PHE A 623 -21.89 -1.80 -30.36
C PHE A 623 -22.32 -0.35 -30.08
N ILE A 624 -21.36 0.54 -29.85
CA ILE A 624 -21.61 1.96 -29.54
C ILE A 624 -22.32 2.66 -30.70
N GLU A 625 -21.94 2.36 -31.94
CA GLU A 625 -22.58 2.90 -33.14
C GLU A 625 -24.03 2.46 -33.29
N LYS A 626 -24.30 1.17 -33.06
CA LYS A 626 -25.65 0.59 -33.09
C LYS A 626 -26.52 1.20 -31.99
N GLN A 627 -25.98 1.42 -30.78
CA GLN A 627 -26.69 2.13 -29.71
C GLN A 627 -26.94 3.62 -30.03
N ASN A 628 -25.96 4.31 -30.64
CA ASN A 628 -26.07 5.71 -31.02
C ASN A 628 -26.75 5.95 -32.40
N ASN A 629 -27.45 4.94 -32.92
CA ASN A 629 -28.23 5.00 -34.18
C ASN A 629 -27.40 5.46 -35.42
N LYS A 630 -26.11 5.15 -35.43
CA LYS A 630 -25.21 5.40 -36.56
C LYS A 630 -25.47 4.40 -37.70
N THR A 631 -25.17 4.78 -38.93
CA THR A 631 -25.29 3.90 -40.10
C THR A 631 -24.05 3.02 -40.24
N ILE A 632 -24.04 1.87 -39.55
CA ILE A 632 -22.96 0.87 -39.64
C ILE A 632 -22.78 0.32 -41.07
N PRO A 633 -21.59 -0.18 -41.44
CA PRO A 633 -21.33 -0.67 -42.81
C PRO A 633 -22.21 -1.84 -43.23
N SER A 634 -22.56 -1.91 -44.52
CA SER A 634 -23.45 -2.94 -45.08
C SER A 634 -22.89 -4.36 -45.09
N TRP A 635 -21.60 -4.56 -44.78
CA TRP A 635 -21.02 -5.89 -44.56
C TRP A 635 -21.30 -6.44 -43.15
N VAL A 636 -21.69 -5.59 -42.20
CA VAL A 636 -22.08 -5.95 -40.83
C VAL A 636 -23.50 -6.51 -40.85
N THR A 637 -23.65 -7.74 -41.34
CA THR A 637 -24.90 -8.49 -41.20
C THR A 637 -25.15 -8.82 -39.73
N GLN A 638 -26.39 -9.09 -39.35
CA GLN A 638 -26.71 -9.48 -37.97
C GLN A 638 -25.92 -10.74 -37.54
N GLN A 639 -25.75 -11.72 -38.43
CA GLN A 639 -24.89 -12.89 -38.18
C GLN A 639 -23.40 -12.52 -37.96
N MET A 640 -22.87 -11.57 -38.74
CA MET A 640 -21.50 -11.08 -38.58
C MET A 640 -21.33 -10.37 -37.23
N TYR A 641 -22.29 -9.51 -36.87
CA TYR A 641 -22.34 -8.80 -35.60
C TYR A 641 -22.40 -9.79 -34.42
N ASP A 642 -23.30 -10.78 -34.48
CA ASP A 642 -23.46 -11.76 -33.41
C ASP A 642 -22.19 -12.62 -33.26
N GLN A 643 -21.59 -13.10 -34.35
CA GLN A 643 -20.33 -13.86 -34.28
C GLN A 643 -19.14 -13.02 -33.78
N ILE A 644 -19.08 -11.72 -34.07
CA ILE A 644 -18.07 -10.81 -33.48
C ILE A 644 -18.24 -10.74 -31.96
N ASN A 645 -19.46 -10.50 -31.47
CA ASN A 645 -19.70 -10.35 -30.03
C ASN A 645 -19.49 -11.68 -29.29
N THR A 646 -20.08 -12.80 -29.75
CA THR A 646 -19.89 -14.12 -29.12
C THR A 646 -18.42 -14.55 -29.03
N LEU A 647 -17.58 -14.21 -30.01
CA LEU A 647 -16.14 -14.47 -29.92
C LEU A 647 -15.44 -13.50 -28.95
N ASN A 648 -15.88 -12.23 -28.90
CA ASN A 648 -15.33 -11.25 -27.96
C ASN A 648 -15.68 -11.57 -26.50
N ASP A 649 -16.91 -11.96 -26.22
CA ASP A 649 -17.38 -12.30 -24.87
C ASP A 649 -16.55 -13.44 -24.25
N VAL A 650 -16.12 -14.41 -25.08
CA VAL A 650 -15.20 -15.49 -24.67
C VAL A 650 -13.76 -14.99 -24.43
N VAL A 651 -13.28 -14.01 -25.19
CA VAL A 651 -11.99 -13.34 -24.92
C VAL A 651 -12.05 -12.53 -23.62
N ASP A 652 -13.17 -11.86 -23.36
CA ASP A 652 -13.41 -11.14 -22.11
C ASP A 652 -13.50 -12.09 -20.90
N MET A 653 -14.08 -13.28 -21.07
CA MET A 653 -13.99 -14.34 -20.05
C MET A 653 -12.53 -14.73 -19.77
N TRP A 654 -11.72 -14.95 -20.81
CA TRP A 654 -10.31 -15.32 -20.69
C TRP A 654 -9.46 -14.22 -20.01
N ASP A 655 -9.64 -12.94 -20.35
CA ASP A 655 -8.95 -11.82 -19.70
C ASP A 655 -9.38 -11.59 -18.24
N ASN A 656 -10.36 -12.35 -17.74
CA ASN A 656 -10.77 -12.37 -16.34
C ASN A 656 -10.60 -13.76 -15.67
N GLY A 657 -9.89 -14.70 -16.32
CA GLY A 657 -9.56 -16.01 -15.75
C GLY A 657 -10.66 -17.06 -15.82
N LEU A 658 -11.71 -16.82 -16.61
CA LEU A 658 -12.89 -17.69 -16.73
C LEU A 658 -12.80 -18.54 -18.01
N GLY A 659 -13.19 -19.82 -17.94
CA GLY A 659 -13.26 -20.67 -19.13
C GLY A 659 -11.90 -21.10 -19.72
N LEU A 660 -10.89 -21.29 -18.86
CA LEU A 660 -9.54 -21.74 -19.20
C LEU A 660 -9.11 -22.91 -18.28
N GLU A 661 -8.44 -23.91 -18.83
CA GLU A 661 -7.70 -24.95 -18.09
C GLU A 661 -6.36 -24.40 -17.56
N SER A 662 -5.95 -24.82 -16.36
CA SER A 662 -4.68 -24.41 -15.73
C SER A 662 -3.46 -24.83 -16.54
N ASN A 663 -2.45 -23.97 -16.65
CA ASN A 663 -1.23 -24.22 -17.43
C ASN A 663 -0.04 -24.51 -16.51
N GLY A 664 0.21 -25.80 -16.27
CA GLY A 664 1.19 -26.25 -15.26
C GLY A 664 0.73 -25.84 -13.86
N ASP A 665 1.59 -25.14 -13.12
CA ASP A 665 1.29 -24.62 -11.79
C ASP A 665 0.45 -23.31 -11.82
N VAL A 666 0.14 -22.77 -13.01
CA VAL A 666 -0.61 -21.50 -13.16
C VAL A 666 -2.10 -21.78 -13.29
N ASP A 667 -2.84 -21.57 -12.20
CA ASP A 667 -4.30 -21.52 -12.20
C ASP A 667 -4.77 -20.11 -12.61
N PHE A 668 -5.27 -19.98 -13.84
CA PHE A 668 -5.76 -18.70 -14.38
C PHE A 668 -6.97 -18.16 -13.61
N SER A 669 -7.79 -19.02 -13.00
CA SER A 669 -8.97 -18.63 -12.22
C SER A 669 -8.63 -18.02 -10.85
N ILE A 670 -7.37 -18.15 -10.42
CA ILE A 670 -6.82 -17.49 -9.23
C ILE A 670 -5.89 -16.34 -9.63
N GLU A 671 -4.95 -16.57 -10.53
CA GLU A 671 -3.92 -15.57 -10.87
C GLU A 671 -4.49 -14.34 -11.58
N ILE A 672 -5.37 -14.48 -12.58
CA ILE A 672 -5.91 -13.32 -13.31
C ILE A 672 -6.81 -12.46 -12.39
N PRO A 673 -7.76 -13.03 -11.62
CA PRO A 673 -8.53 -12.25 -10.66
C PRO A 673 -7.68 -11.60 -9.56
N LYS A 674 -6.57 -12.24 -9.14
CA LYS A 674 -5.64 -11.67 -8.15
C LYS A 674 -4.97 -10.38 -8.62
N ILE A 675 -4.39 -10.35 -9.84
CA ILE A 675 -3.78 -9.12 -10.37
C ILE A 675 -4.80 -8.07 -10.83
N LYS A 676 -5.99 -8.45 -11.33
CA LYS A 676 -6.99 -7.47 -11.82
C LYS A 676 -7.96 -6.96 -10.74
N GLY A 677 -8.61 -7.86 -10.01
CA GLY A 677 -9.70 -7.55 -9.08
C GLY A 677 -9.31 -7.59 -7.60
N GLY A 678 -8.25 -8.34 -7.27
CA GLY A 678 -7.80 -8.58 -5.90
C GLY A 678 -7.55 -7.32 -5.09
N SER A 679 -6.94 -6.28 -5.70
CA SER A 679 -6.70 -5.00 -5.02
C SER A 679 -7.99 -4.29 -4.61
N LEU A 680 -9.01 -4.26 -5.46
CA LEU A 680 -10.30 -3.65 -5.14
C LEU A 680 -11.05 -4.45 -4.07
N LEU A 681 -11.07 -5.77 -4.20
CA LEU A 681 -11.67 -6.69 -3.22
C LEU A 681 -11.04 -6.51 -1.82
N TRP A 682 -9.72 -6.46 -1.74
CA TRP A 682 -9.01 -6.35 -0.46
C TRP A 682 -9.04 -4.94 0.12
N SER A 683 -9.04 -3.89 -0.70
CA SER A 683 -9.43 -2.53 -0.28
C SER A 683 -10.81 -2.51 0.36
N MET A 684 -11.81 -3.15 -0.28
CA MET A 684 -13.17 -3.25 0.29
C MET A 684 -13.21 -4.01 1.61
N ILE A 685 -12.53 -5.15 1.72
CA ILE A 685 -12.49 -5.94 2.97
C ILE A 685 -11.82 -5.14 4.08
N GLY A 686 -10.68 -4.51 3.81
CA GLY A 686 -9.94 -3.66 4.75
C GLY A 686 -10.80 -2.49 5.24
N HIS A 687 -11.51 -1.79 4.35
CA HIS A 687 -12.44 -0.73 4.75
C HIS A 687 -13.58 -1.22 5.66
N MET A 688 -14.13 -2.41 5.42
CA MET A 688 -15.17 -2.99 6.29
C MET A 688 -14.61 -3.35 7.67
N GLN A 689 -13.43 -3.99 7.72
CA GLN A 689 -12.75 -4.33 8.96
C GLN A 689 -12.38 -3.07 9.77
N GLN A 690 -11.84 -2.04 9.10
CA GLN A 690 -11.51 -0.76 9.72
C GLN A 690 -12.75 -0.03 10.23
N LYS A 691 -13.87 -0.07 9.50
CA LYS A 691 -15.15 0.47 9.99
C LYS A 691 -15.59 -0.20 11.31
N LEU A 692 -15.53 -1.53 11.39
CA LEU A 692 -15.88 -2.28 12.61
C LEU A 692 -14.92 -1.98 13.77
N TYR A 693 -13.62 -1.89 13.50
CA TYR A 693 -12.63 -1.47 14.48
C TYR A 693 -12.99 -0.09 15.04
N CYS A 694 -13.31 0.87 14.17
CA CYS A 694 -13.60 2.25 14.56
C CYS A 694 -14.95 2.46 15.25
N LEU A 695 -15.97 1.66 14.96
CA LEU A 695 -17.22 1.67 15.74
C LEU A 695 -16.97 1.43 17.24
N ASN A 696 -15.98 0.60 17.57
CA ASN A 696 -15.58 0.27 18.93
C ASN A 696 -14.46 1.20 19.48
N ASN A 697 -13.60 1.74 18.61
CA ASN A 697 -12.40 2.49 19.00
C ASN A 697 -12.44 3.97 18.56
N LYS A 698 -13.61 4.62 18.69
CA LYS A 698 -13.90 5.95 18.09
C LYS A 698 -12.90 7.07 18.40
N THR A 699 -12.20 7.00 19.53
CA THR A 699 -11.21 8.01 19.94
C THR A 699 -9.79 7.75 19.43
N ASN A 700 -9.56 6.69 18.67
CA ASN A 700 -8.27 6.40 18.05
C ASN A 700 -8.04 7.33 16.83
N PRO A 701 -6.90 8.05 16.71
CA PRO A 701 -6.56 8.87 15.53
C PRO A 701 -6.75 8.18 14.17
N VAL A 702 -6.39 6.89 14.05
CA VAL A 702 -6.59 6.07 12.84
C VAL A 702 -8.06 6.12 12.37
N CYS A 703 -9.00 6.25 13.31
CA CYS A 703 -10.43 6.20 13.07
C CYS A 703 -11.06 7.54 12.65
N THR A 704 -10.30 8.63 12.59
CA THR A 704 -10.81 9.96 12.20
C THR A 704 -11.63 9.95 10.90
N PHE A 705 -11.22 9.14 9.91
CA PHE A 705 -11.96 8.99 8.64
C PHE A 705 -13.13 8.00 8.76
N PHE A 706 -12.88 6.78 9.27
CA PHE A 706 -13.87 5.70 9.30
C PHE A 706 -14.96 5.84 10.38
N ASN A 707 -14.79 6.73 11.37
CA ASN A 707 -15.83 7.01 12.37
C ASN A 707 -17.16 7.38 11.71
N ASP A 708 -17.14 8.43 10.88
CA ASP A 708 -18.34 9.03 10.30
C ASP A 708 -18.66 8.47 8.92
N LEU A 709 -17.67 8.01 8.14
CA LEU A 709 -17.85 7.52 6.77
C LEU A 709 -18.89 6.38 6.68
N VAL A 710 -20.01 6.61 5.99
CA VAL A 710 -21.06 5.61 5.72
C VAL A 710 -21.11 5.17 4.25
N TYR A 711 -20.55 5.97 3.34
CA TYR A 711 -20.57 5.70 1.90
C TYR A 711 -19.21 5.96 1.25
N TYR A 712 -18.63 4.92 0.64
CA TYR A 712 -17.45 5.03 -0.23
C TYR A 712 -17.87 4.64 -1.65
N ALA A 713 -17.61 5.50 -2.63
CA ALA A 713 -17.89 5.22 -4.04
C ALA A 713 -16.63 5.16 -4.91
N TYR A 714 -16.70 4.35 -5.96
CA TYR A 714 -15.67 4.15 -6.99
C TYR A 714 -16.32 4.27 -8.38
N SER A 715 -15.89 5.26 -9.16
CA SER A 715 -16.30 5.45 -10.56
C SER A 715 -15.24 4.86 -11.49
N ALA A 716 -15.58 3.80 -12.20
CA ALA A 716 -14.62 2.94 -12.90
C ALA A 716 -15.21 2.34 -14.19
N HIS A 717 -14.70 1.17 -14.59
CA HIS A 717 -14.96 0.59 -15.91
C HIS A 717 -15.73 -0.73 -15.84
N ASP A 718 -16.12 -1.20 -17.02
CA ASP A 718 -16.64 -2.55 -17.31
C ASP A 718 -15.68 -3.61 -16.76
N THR A 719 -14.40 -3.49 -17.13
CA THR A 719 -13.33 -4.40 -16.71
C THR A 719 -13.08 -4.37 -15.21
N THR A 720 -13.27 -3.23 -14.55
CA THR A 720 -13.17 -3.11 -13.08
C THR A 720 -14.26 -3.94 -12.37
N ILE A 721 -15.51 -3.90 -12.85
CA ILE A 721 -16.60 -4.70 -12.27
C ILE A 721 -16.42 -6.19 -12.61
N ALA A 722 -16.03 -6.51 -13.85
CA ALA A 722 -15.81 -7.90 -14.26
C ALA A 722 -14.65 -8.56 -13.50
N ALA A 723 -13.57 -7.82 -13.23
CA ALA A 723 -12.47 -8.29 -12.40
C ALA A 723 -12.88 -8.48 -10.93
N LEU A 724 -13.74 -7.62 -10.38
CA LEU A 724 -14.33 -7.84 -9.06
C LEU A 724 -15.22 -9.10 -9.06
N PHE A 725 -16.05 -9.29 -10.09
CA PHE A 725 -16.93 -10.45 -10.27
C PHE A 725 -16.18 -11.77 -10.46
N SER A 726 -15.01 -11.80 -11.10
CA SER A 726 -14.20 -13.01 -11.16
C SER A 726 -13.63 -13.38 -9.78
N THR A 727 -13.24 -12.40 -8.94
CA THR A 727 -12.94 -12.68 -7.51
C THR A 727 -14.17 -13.08 -6.68
N PHE A 728 -15.39 -12.81 -7.15
CA PHE A 728 -16.61 -13.37 -6.54
C PHE A 728 -16.83 -14.85 -6.88
N GLY A 729 -16.04 -15.42 -7.80
CA GLY A 729 -16.15 -16.81 -8.23
C GLY A 729 -17.29 -17.04 -9.22
N PHE A 730 -17.79 -15.97 -9.86
CA PHE A 730 -18.82 -16.07 -10.88
C PHE A 730 -18.25 -16.67 -12.18
N HIS A 731 -19.08 -17.40 -12.90
CA HIS A 731 -18.71 -18.05 -14.17
C HIS A 731 -18.93 -17.15 -15.41
N GLN A 732 -19.30 -15.89 -15.20
CA GLN A 732 -19.53 -14.90 -16.25
C GLN A 732 -18.98 -13.52 -15.83
N THR A 733 -18.50 -12.74 -16.79
CA THR A 733 -17.97 -11.38 -16.60
C THR A 733 -19.02 -10.36 -16.15
N ASN A 734 -20.32 -10.64 -16.38
CA ASN A 734 -21.45 -9.87 -15.89
C ASN A 734 -22.38 -10.75 -15.00
N TRP A 735 -21.75 -11.43 -14.02
CA TRP A 735 -22.36 -12.29 -12.98
C TRP A 735 -23.12 -13.53 -13.48
N ASN A 736 -24.21 -13.32 -14.23
CA ASN A 736 -25.12 -14.36 -14.71
C ASN A 736 -25.51 -14.22 -16.18
N ILE A 737 -25.04 -13.19 -16.88
CA ILE A 737 -25.20 -13.01 -18.34
C ILE A 737 -23.84 -12.82 -19.02
N GLU A 738 -23.81 -13.06 -20.33
CA GLU A 738 -22.64 -12.97 -21.20
C GLU A 738 -22.22 -11.50 -21.44
N GLY A 739 -20.96 -11.29 -21.83
CA GLY A 739 -20.38 -9.98 -22.09
C GLY A 739 -20.15 -9.11 -20.85
N TYR A 740 -19.58 -7.92 -21.02
CA TYR A 740 -19.22 -7.05 -19.90
C TYR A 740 -20.43 -6.32 -19.24
N PRO A 741 -20.32 -5.95 -17.94
CA PRO A 741 -21.32 -5.18 -17.21
C PRO A 741 -21.80 -3.92 -17.96
N HIS A 742 -23.12 -3.70 -18.04
CA HIS A 742 -23.71 -2.64 -18.86
C HIS A 742 -23.33 -1.22 -18.39
N TYR A 743 -23.46 -0.20 -19.25
CA TYR A 743 -23.21 1.20 -18.90
C TYR A 743 -24.01 1.65 -17.66
N SER A 744 -23.39 2.40 -16.75
CA SER A 744 -24.01 2.82 -15.47
C SER A 744 -24.53 1.65 -14.60
N SER A 745 -24.08 0.42 -14.83
CA SER A 745 -24.28 -0.68 -13.88
C SER A 745 -23.45 -0.44 -12.63
N CYS A 746 -23.97 -0.84 -11.46
CA CYS A 746 -23.34 -0.61 -10.17
C CYS A 746 -23.45 -1.84 -9.26
N VAL A 747 -22.36 -2.16 -8.55
CA VAL A 747 -22.30 -3.16 -7.49
C VAL A 747 -22.13 -2.44 -6.17
N THR A 748 -22.92 -2.78 -5.15
CA THR A 748 -22.63 -2.36 -3.77
C THR A 748 -22.24 -3.55 -2.91
N VAL A 749 -21.17 -3.38 -2.13
CA VAL A 749 -20.76 -4.29 -1.06
C VAL A 749 -21.09 -3.60 0.26
N GLU A 750 -22.03 -4.18 1.01
CA GLU A 750 -22.67 -3.58 2.16
C GLU A 750 -22.26 -4.30 3.45
N LEU A 751 -21.76 -3.56 4.43
CA LEU A 751 -21.49 -4.04 5.78
C LEU A 751 -22.72 -3.83 6.66
N TRP A 752 -23.21 -4.92 7.25
CA TRP A 752 -24.32 -4.97 8.18
C TRP A 752 -23.88 -5.53 9.53
N GLN A 753 -24.66 -5.27 10.58
CA GLN A 753 -24.66 -6.04 11.83
C GLN A 753 -26.03 -6.68 12.08
N ASP A 754 -26.02 -7.93 12.55
CA ASP A 754 -27.24 -8.59 13.02
C ASP A 754 -27.72 -8.05 14.38
N SER A 755 -28.89 -8.53 14.83
CA SER A 755 -29.45 -8.32 16.18
C SER A 755 -28.48 -8.48 17.38
N LYS A 756 -27.34 -9.17 17.21
CA LYS A 756 -26.32 -9.45 18.24
C LYS A 756 -25.01 -8.69 18.01
N ASN A 757 -24.94 -7.83 16.99
CA ASN A 757 -23.75 -7.12 16.51
C ASN A 757 -22.73 -7.97 15.72
N ASN A 758 -23.11 -9.17 15.25
CA ASN A 758 -22.26 -9.98 14.36
C ASN A 758 -22.16 -9.30 12.97
N PRO A 759 -20.96 -9.07 12.43
CA PRO A 759 -20.80 -8.42 11.14
C PRO A 759 -21.06 -9.37 9.96
N TYR A 760 -21.84 -8.91 8.99
CA TYR A 760 -22.08 -9.64 7.75
C TYR A 760 -22.07 -8.73 6.52
N VAL A 761 -21.83 -9.33 5.36
CA VAL A 761 -21.82 -8.71 4.05
C VAL A 761 -23.09 -9.06 3.30
N LYS A 762 -23.67 -8.07 2.62
CA LYS A 762 -24.59 -8.23 1.49
C LYS A 762 -23.95 -7.64 0.24
N VAL A 763 -24.28 -8.19 -0.92
CA VAL A 763 -23.86 -7.63 -2.21
C VAL A 763 -25.08 -7.43 -3.09
N MET A 764 -25.30 -6.20 -3.54
CA MET A 764 -26.41 -5.84 -4.42
C MET A 764 -25.90 -5.45 -5.80
N TYR A 765 -26.61 -5.87 -6.84
CA TYR A 765 -26.34 -5.44 -8.22
C TYR A 765 -27.47 -4.56 -8.74
N PHE A 766 -27.09 -3.43 -9.34
CA PHE A 766 -27.94 -2.44 -9.97
C PHE A 766 -27.64 -2.47 -11.49
N PRO A 767 -28.21 -3.43 -12.24
CA PRO A 767 -28.12 -3.43 -13.70
C PRO A 767 -28.81 -2.19 -14.29
N LEU A 768 -28.36 -1.75 -15.48
CA LEU A 768 -28.95 -0.60 -16.20
C LEU A 768 -30.45 -0.85 -16.46
N ASP A 769 -31.28 0.12 -16.07
CA ASP A 769 -32.75 0.18 -16.22
C ASP A 769 -33.59 -1.03 -15.69
N GLU A 770 -32.94 -2.10 -15.24
CA GLU A 770 -33.54 -3.30 -14.63
C GLU A 770 -33.52 -3.26 -13.08
N PRO A 771 -34.38 -4.03 -12.37
CA PRO A 771 -34.46 -4.05 -10.91
C PRO A 771 -33.15 -4.38 -10.19
N THR A 772 -32.91 -3.71 -9.06
CA THR A 772 -31.79 -4.03 -8.17
C THR A 772 -32.01 -5.42 -7.53
N THR A 773 -30.97 -6.26 -7.54
CA THR A 773 -31.03 -7.67 -7.11
C THR A 773 -29.94 -7.95 -6.06
N GLU A 774 -30.24 -8.71 -5.00
CA GLU A 774 -29.22 -9.23 -4.09
C GLU A 774 -28.52 -10.43 -4.72
N ILE A 775 -27.19 -10.41 -4.76
CA ILE A 775 -26.34 -11.45 -5.37
C ILE A 775 -25.42 -12.17 -4.35
N THR A 776 -25.55 -11.87 -3.06
CA THR A 776 -24.71 -12.40 -1.96
C THR A 776 -24.61 -13.93 -1.96
N SER A 777 -25.72 -14.63 -2.24
CA SER A 777 -25.81 -16.10 -2.25
C SER A 777 -25.30 -16.76 -3.53
N ASN A 778 -24.98 -15.98 -4.58
CA ASN A 778 -24.30 -16.47 -5.76
C ASN A 778 -22.77 -16.48 -5.61
N ILE A 779 -22.24 -15.76 -4.61
CA ILE A 779 -20.80 -15.59 -4.39
C ILE A 779 -20.22 -16.89 -3.84
N THR A 780 -19.20 -17.44 -4.50
CA THR A 780 -18.65 -18.76 -4.15
C THR A 780 -18.08 -18.75 -2.74
N GLY A 781 -18.64 -19.61 -1.87
CA GLY A 781 -18.31 -19.68 -0.44
C GLY A 781 -19.21 -18.86 0.48
N CYS A 782 -20.20 -18.12 -0.03
CA CYS A 782 -21.15 -17.34 0.76
C CYS A 782 -22.57 -17.93 0.81
N THR A 783 -23.26 -17.63 1.89
CA THR A 783 -24.73 -17.66 2.01
C THR A 783 -25.29 -16.24 1.94
N SER A 784 -26.61 -16.05 1.95
CA SER A 784 -27.21 -14.78 2.37
C SER A 784 -27.84 -14.95 3.77
N PRO A 785 -27.47 -14.12 4.77
CA PRO A 785 -26.31 -13.22 4.78
C PRO A 785 -24.98 -13.99 4.73
N CYS A 786 -23.89 -13.33 4.32
CA CYS A 786 -22.54 -13.91 4.37
C CYS A 786 -21.74 -13.27 5.52
N PRO A 787 -21.32 -14.00 6.56
CA PRO A 787 -20.50 -13.41 7.64
C PRO A 787 -19.23 -12.76 7.09
N LEU A 788 -18.81 -11.61 7.65
CA LEU A 788 -17.65 -10.88 7.12
C LEU A 788 -16.38 -11.73 7.12
N ASP A 789 -16.16 -12.52 8.18
CA ASP A 789 -15.02 -13.44 8.28
C ASP A 789 -15.07 -14.52 7.20
N THR A 790 -16.26 -15.04 6.86
CA THR A 790 -16.45 -15.99 5.75
C THR A 790 -16.13 -15.33 4.41
N PHE A 791 -16.67 -14.12 4.16
CA PHE A 791 -16.42 -13.36 2.93
C PHE A 791 -14.92 -13.05 2.75
N ALA A 792 -14.23 -12.66 3.81
CA ALA A 792 -12.79 -12.41 3.81
C ALA A 792 -11.98 -13.71 3.65
N GLN A 793 -12.32 -14.78 4.39
CA GLN A 793 -11.63 -16.07 4.32
C GLN A 793 -11.68 -16.68 2.92
N ARG A 794 -12.85 -16.69 2.28
CA ARG A 794 -12.97 -17.23 0.91
C ARG A 794 -12.25 -16.38 -0.14
N SER A 795 -11.89 -15.14 0.20
CA SER A 795 -11.26 -14.16 -0.69
C SER A 795 -9.73 -14.17 -0.62
N GLN A 796 -9.15 -14.96 0.31
CA GLN A 796 -7.70 -15.09 0.52
C GLN A 796 -6.90 -15.47 -0.75
N PRO A 797 -7.38 -16.34 -1.66
CA PRO A 797 -6.64 -16.67 -2.89
C PRO A 797 -6.36 -15.47 -3.80
N TYR A 798 -7.14 -14.38 -3.66
CA TYR A 798 -7.04 -13.18 -4.49
C TYR A 798 -6.27 -12.02 -3.82
N ILE A 799 -5.53 -12.28 -2.73
CA ILE A 799 -4.64 -11.26 -2.13
C ILE A 799 -3.49 -10.96 -3.09
N PRO A 800 -3.26 -9.68 -3.46
CA PRO A 800 -2.07 -9.28 -4.18
C PRO A 800 -0.89 -9.08 -3.21
N ASP A 801 -0.23 -10.19 -2.84
CA ASP A 801 0.93 -10.23 -1.92
C ASP A 801 2.25 -9.91 -2.65
N PRO A 802 3.14 -9.03 -2.12
CA PRO A 802 2.97 -8.19 -0.91
C PRO A 802 2.15 -6.91 -1.18
N ASP A 803 2.06 -6.50 -2.44
CA ASP A 803 1.18 -5.45 -2.93
C ASP A 803 0.96 -5.67 -4.44
N ALA A 804 -0.08 -5.03 -5.01
CA ALA A 804 -0.44 -5.21 -6.42
C ALA A 804 0.64 -4.75 -7.41
N ARG A 805 1.41 -3.71 -7.08
CA ARG A 805 2.50 -3.19 -7.91
C ARG A 805 3.71 -4.13 -7.88
N THR A 806 4.09 -4.66 -6.72
CA THR A 806 5.17 -5.64 -6.58
C THR A 806 4.81 -6.96 -7.24
N LEU A 807 3.60 -7.49 -7.02
CA LEU A 807 3.13 -8.72 -7.68
C LEU A 807 3.13 -8.56 -9.21
N CYS A 808 2.61 -7.44 -9.71
CA CYS A 808 2.55 -7.14 -11.14
C CYS A 808 3.94 -7.08 -11.81
N ASN A 809 4.98 -6.69 -11.06
CA ASN A 809 6.38 -6.64 -11.50
C ASN A 809 7.19 -7.89 -11.11
N THR A 810 6.54 -8.98 -10.72
CA THR A 810 7.20 -10.25 -10.35
C THR A 810 6.86 -11.36 -11.35
N ASP A 811 7.89 -11.96 -11.94
CA ASP A 811 7.84 -13.11 -12.87
C ASP A 811 6.97 -14.25 -12.32
N LEU A 812 6.21 -14.93 -13.19
CA LEU A 812 5.42 -16.12 -12.83
C LEU A 812 6.26 -17.23 -12.18
N SER A 813 7.51 -17.39 -12.62
CA SER A 813 8.41 -18.48 -12.19
C SER A 813 8.86 -18.40 -10.73
N ILE A 814 8.68 -17.26 -10.06
CA ILE A 814 9.15 -17.04 -8.68
C ILE A 814 8.06 -17.37 -7.65
N SER A 815 6.78 -17.15 -7.98
CA SER A 815 5.66 -17.32 -7.04
C SER A 815 5.28 -18.77 -6.74
N THR A 816 5.73 -19.74 -7.54
CA THR A 816 5.44 -21.17 -7.32
C THR A 816 6.31 -21.79 -6.22
N SER A 817 7.43 -21.15 -5.86
CA SER A 817 8.41 -21.69 -4.90
C SER A 817 8.03 -21.57 -3.42
N SER A 818 6.91 -20.90 -3.08
CA SER A 818 6.47 -20.66 -1.70
C SER A 818 5.46 -21.68 -1.17
N ALA A 819 4.91 -22.55 -2.02
CA ALA A 819 3.79 -23.44 -1.66
C ALA A 819 4.20 -24.78 -1.02
N THR A 820 5.46 -25.21 -1.14
CA THR A 820 5.87 -26.60 -0.84
C THR A 820 7.25 -26.73 -0.19
N ASP A 821 7.40 -26.28 1.05
CA ASP A 821 8.32 -26.96 1.98
C ASP A 821 7.77 -27.07 3.41
N SER A 822 7.28 -28.26 3.75
CA SER A 822 6.92 -28.64 5.11
C SER A 822 7.10 -30.15 5.33
N SER A 823 8.31 -30.65 5.16
CA SER A 823 8.68 -32.00 5.63
C SER A 823 9.96 -31.97 6.47
N LEU A 824 9.91 -32.55 7.68
CA LEU A 824 11.04 -32.51 8.60
C LEU A 824 12.15 -33.49 8.18
N ALA A 825 13.33 -32.98 7.90
CA ALA A 825 14.55 -33.78 7.83
C ALA A 825 15.04 -34.16 9.23
N THR A 826 14.51 -35.25 9.80
CA THR A 826 15.12 -35.93 10.95
C THR A 826 16.23 -36.87 10.47
N ASP A 827 17.49 -36.50 10.76
CA ASP A 827 18.69 -37.30 10.46
C ASP A 827 18.71 -38.61 11.27
N SER A 828 18.95 -39.74 10.59
CA SER A 828 19.49 -40.95 11.21
C SER A 828 20.21 -41.83 10.18
N SER A 829 21.30 -42.45 10.61
CA SER A 829 22.31 -43.08 9.74
C SER A 829 22.20 -44.62 9.66
N LEU A 830 22.89 -45.18 8.64
CA LEU A 830 23.52 -46.51 8.54
C LEU A 830 22.92 -47.57 7.58
N ALA A 831 23.77 -47.89 6.60
CA ALA A 831 24.21 -49.24 6.21
C ALA A 831 23.39 -50.13 5.24
N THR A 832 24.06 -50.47 4.12
CA THR A 832 24.18 -51.82 3.47
C THR A 832 22.90 -52.62 3.16
N ASP A 833 22.64 -53.23 2.00
CA ASP A 833 23.39 -53.64 0.80
C ASP A 833 22.43 -54.59 0.03
N SER A 834 22.81 -55.04 -1.17
CA SER A 834 22.37 -56.28 -1.85
C SER A 834 20.99 -56.37 -2.53
N SER A 835 21.05 -56.28 -3.86
CA SER A 835 20.63 -57.34 -4.81
C SER A 835 19.15 -57.54 -5.23
N LEU A 836 18.99 -57.68 -6.57
CA LEU A 836 18.15 -58.60 -7.38
C LEU A 836 16.66 -58.88 -7.01
N ALA A 837 15.75 -59.23 -7.93
CA ALA A 837 15.62 -59.13 -9.40
C ALA A 837 14.27 -59.80 -9.81
N THR A 838 13.77 -59.59 -11.04
CA THR A 838 12.80 -60.46 -11.78
C THR A 838 11.40 -60.68 -11.15
N GLU A 839 10.31 -61.07 -11.84
CA GLU A 839 9.89 -60.93 -13.25
C GLU A 839 8.37 -61.13 -13.38
N SER A 840 7.73 -60.38 -14.30
CA SER A 840 6.60 -60.83 -15.14
C SER A 840 5.20 -61.15 -14.57
N SER A 841 4.26 -61.28 -15.51
CA SER A 841 2.96 -62.00 -15.46
C SER A 841 1.73 -61.34 -14.80
N SER A 842 0.84 -60.89 -15.69
CA SER A 842 -0.63 -60.94 -15.57
C SER A 842 -1.12 -62.39 -15.90
N PRO A 843 -2.43 -62.76 -15.94
CA PRO A 843 -3.66 -61.93 -15.95
C PRO A 843 -4.87 -62.51 -15.16
N THR A 844 -6.09 -62.07 -15.53
CA THR A 844 -7.44 -62.68 -15.39
C THR A 844 -8.48 -62.01 -14.46
N THR A 845 -9.71 -61.99 -14.99
CA THR A 845 -11.03 -61.60 -14.43
C THR A 845 -11.95 -62.86 -14.54
N PRO A 846 -13.31 -62.91 -14.38
CA PRO A 846 -14.34 -61.84 -14.27
C PRO A 846 -15.56 -62.17 -13.35
N SER A 847 -16.73 -61.55 -13.65
CA SER A 847 -18.12 -61.78 -13.18
C SER A 847 -18.59 -61.02 -11.92
N GLY A 848 -19.82 -60.47 -11.82
CA GLY A 848 -20.96 -60.37 -12.78
C GLY A 848 -21.87 -59.15 -12.49
N VAL A 849 -22.66 -58.60 -13.45
CA VAL A 849 -24.06 -59.00 -13.82
C VAL A 849 -25.10 -58.54 -12.76
N SER A 850 -26.17 -57.74 -13.01
CA SER A 850 -26.77 -57.17 -14.26
C SER A 850 -27.93 -56.15 -14.06
N ARG A 851 -28.16 -55.24 -15.07
CA ARG A 851 -29.45 -54.64 -15.57
C ARG A 851 -30.34 -53.80 -14.60
N ILE A 852 -30.69 -52.51 -14.82
CA ILE A 852 -31.48 -51.84 -15.91
C ILE A 852 -32.90 -52.43 -16.06
N PRO A 853 -34.03 -51.74 -15.71
CA PRO A 853 -34.71 -50.69 -16.55
C PRO A 853 -35.54 -49.63 -15.70
N VAL A 854 -36.42 -48.69 -16.12
CA VAL A 854 -36.82 -47.95 -17.37
C VAL A 854 -37.70 -46.68 -17.07
N LEU A 855 -37.61 -45.64 -17.93
CA LEU A 855 -38.50 -44.48 -18.29
C LEU A 855 -39.79 -44.01 -17.52
N SER A 856 -39.99 -42.67 -17.54
CA SER A 856 -41.25 -41.90 -17.89
C SER A 856 -42.46 -41.84 -16.94
N SER A 857 -43.39 -40.85 -16.93
CA SER A 857 -43.43 -39.38 -17.23
C SER A 857 -44.82 -38.78 -16.82
N PHE A 858 -44.91 -37.45 -16.65
CA PHE A 858 -46.07 -36.55 -16.90
C PHE A 858 -47.43 -36.61 -16.09
N LEU A 859 -47.68 -35.51 -15.33
CA LEU A 859 -48.80 -34.52 -15.49
C LEU A 859 -50.16 -34.61 -14.70
N THR A 860 -50.58 -33.46 -14.12
CA THR A 860 -51.98 -32.94 -13.83
C THR A 860 -52.93 -33.64 -12.82
N LEU A 861 -53.93 -33.01 -12.15
CA LEU A 861 -54.17 -31.66 -11.54
C LEU A 861 -55.54 -31.65 -10.76
N LEU A 862 -56.01 -30.48 -10.25
CA LEU A 862 -57.35 -30.16 -9.64
C LEU A 862 -57.61 -30.72 -8.21
N LEU A 863 -58.40 -30.13 -7.27
CA LEU A 863 -59.19 -28.87 -7.12
C LEU A 863 -58.82 -28.22 -5.73
N ILE A 864 -58.79 -26.90 -5.46
CA ILE A 864 -59.78 -25.78 -5.51
C ILE A 864 -60.86 -25.82 -4.40
N PHE A 865 -60.88 -24.78 -3.55
CA PHE A 865 -61.98 -23.97 -2.93
C PHE A 865 -61.50 -23.42 -1.55
N LEU A 866 -61.74 -22.19 -1.07
CA LEU A 866 -62.00 -20.81 -1.55
C LEU A 866 -62.36 -19.95 -0.29
N PHE A 867 -61.75 -18.78 -0.10
CA PHE A 867 -62.28 -17.57 0.59
C PHE A 867 -62.59 -17.46 2.10
N LYS A 868 -62.36 -16.20 2.57
CA LYS A 868 -62.76 -15.48 3.80
C LYS A 868 -61.98 -15.78 5.10
N ASN A 869 -61.69 -14.76 5.93
CA ASN A 869 -61.91 -13.30 5.81
C ASN A 869 -60.60 -12.54 5.64
#